data_AF-A0A7C2K8Q0-F1
#
_entry.id   AF-A0A7C2K8Q0-F1
#
_cell.length_a   1.000
_cell.length_b   1.000
_cell.length_c   1.000
_cell.angle_alpha   90.00
_cell.angle_beta   90.00
_cell.angle_gamma   90.00
#
_symmetry.space_group_name_H-M   'P 1'
#
loop_
_entity.id
_entity.type
_entity.pdbx_description
1 polymer ?
#
loop_
_entity_poly.entity_id
_entity_poly.type
_entity_poly.pdbx_seq_one_letter_code
_entity_poly.pdbx_strand_id
1 'polypeptide(L)'
;MAAAVRRAKGRHVVIPSQASRATAGSGIMQRRPSGAVAGRSPRLVASLAAGLPLPRKRAATVLMSVTARRIAYGGLVLLAIAFLSYWGMTMAQHAVAALPLDPLGSAAAAVRMTIDHFLRHPASYLVQREPISPWLHVARLLRNSLALLVPALLLAFAVGVPLGMRAAHARRRGAGSLIWLISILGVSVPAFILAMFLWLINLEVSRRLDLTPLPATGMGLDQHLLLPALVLAARPFALLTQVTYVTIAGLLGMDFVRTAAGKGVARRAIESRHVLPNAWIPILTAVATSLRFSLATLPVVEYFFVWPGIGLGLLEAIQAGEMAMAVDMVLALGVVFLAVNAAVEVAYPLLDPRLREEAAVAEREDRGSLRRSIAAWIARLVEDWRERAGRPSRETPEATPRRPAVVTGNLAAPSQASADHGRWAILADPVFLVAVALGAVLVVLALFGPHLTDASPYVSHGVMMVDGEIGVPPYPPSGEFPWGTDQLGRDMRALVLYGARQTLTLAMLVVAARLVVGVAAGMVAGWWKGGLFDRLVNGLLAVWAAFPISLFAMILILAIGIERGMSTFVLALCLVGWGEISQYIRGEVIGLRGKPFLEGARAVGVPPEDMLRRHILPNLAPSILVLAALEMGAVLLLLSELGFLGIFLGGGYRVMIGEAGRMSPVIAFYSDVPEWSALLANIRQWWRSYPWLAWSPALAFSVAILAFNLGGEGLRRVLEKSRVSPARWVNRASLVGVIAVVGAGMWIFAAASPLGEYRSQAEQFQVERVLETIRELSSPTYAGRETGTAGARAAADAIAAEMEAIGLFPGGERVPQTPIETYLQALAAPRLHLLDTPELRIIGGDGRVEELEYRVDFAEYPLGRPPDEPVRARVIGLAPGPLPDNPSGDPYGLQRLYLEDYVFIVPESMLPYVPGGMMAATLVVPDDPERLSRRYLYPGSVVLRAFAEPHGAMLLIHPRLADRLLGASGGTLESLHEQAQSLAPGQVAVSEPGAEIELRIRAQQGAALEEKYFNVIGYIPGQGAEMGMDDDVIIVSAYYDGLGVGPGGELYPGANDNLSGVAVLLELARVMMEGPYAPDKTVVFVAWAGGERMEGFSVVNAMSAKTGFNLLNVEAVIELTGVGGGSGEAIALGKGTSFRLTNLIESAADRMGVAVTTRGRDPHFGLPTRFGFGDREALSAFVSWDGSDEVAHRPEDDLDHLEPGKIEALGKTMSLVLTVLSREVNY
;
A
#
# COMPACT_ATOMS: atom_id res chain seq x y z
N MET A 1 47.32 27.32 -10.29
CA MET A 1 47.54 28.09 -11.53
C MET A 1 46.42 29.11 -11.66
N ALA A 2 46.61 30.30 -11.11
CA ALA A 2 45.89 31.47 -11.57
C ALA A 2 46.91 32.61 -11.56
N ALA A 3 47.41 32.97 -12.74
CA ALA A 3 47.75 34.36 -13.05
C ALA A 3 48.21 34.48 -14.51
N ALA A 4 47.31 34.94 -15.36
CA ALA A 4 47.63 35.89 -16.40
C ALA A 4 46.75 37.13 -16.19
N VAL A 5 47.21 38.06 -15.34
CA VAL A 5 47.36 39.51 -15.60
C VAL A 5 48.33 40.11 -14.56
N ARG A 6 49.46 40.64 -15.10
CA ARG A 6 50.47 41.65 -14.65
C ARG A 6 50.25 42.39 -13.32
N ARG A 7 51.24 42.83 -12.52
CA ARG A 7 52.72 42.99 -12.50
C ARG A 7 53.06 43.33 -11.01
N ALA A 8 54.19 43.01 -10.37
CA ALA A 8 55.58 43.26 -10.78
C ALA A 8 56.65 42.51 -9.93
N LYS A 9 57.74 42.15 -10.62
CA LYS A 9 59.16 41.91 -10.19
C LYS A 9 59.44 40.66 -9.31
N GLY A 10 60.32 39.72 -9.68
CA GLY A 10 61.16 39.52 -10.86
C GLY A 10 62.17 38.36 -10.70
N ARG A 11 62.48 37.70 -11.84
CA ARG A 11 63.68 36.89 -12.20
C ARG A 11 63.90 35.53 -11.50
N HIS A 12 63.74 34.39 -12.22
CA HIS A 12 64.77 33.56 -12.93
C HIS A 12 65.68 32.79 -11.95
N VAL A 13 66.07 31.49 -12.06
CA VAL A 13 66.19 30.51 -13.16
C VAL A 13 66.65 29.15 -12.54
N VAL A 14 66.22 28.02 -13.13
CA VAL A 14 66.91 26.70 -13.35
C VAL A 14 67.61 25.92 -12.20
N ILE A 15 67.17 24.65 -12.05
CA ILE A 15 67.83 23.46 -11.41
C ILE A 15 68.95 22.97 -12.37
N PRO A 16 70.17 22.53 -11.97
CA PRO A 16 70.30 21.25 -11.25
C PRO A 16 71.53 20.96 -10.37
N SER A 17 71.32 19.96 -9.51
CA SER A 17 72.22 18.87 -9.09
C SER A 17 73.69 19.16 -8.71
N GLN A 18 74.07 18.80 -7.49
CA GLN A 18 74.85 17.58 -7.16
C GLN A 18 75.55 17.70 -5.79
N ALA A 19 75.69 16.52 -5.17
CA ALA A 19 76.84 16.08 -4.36
C ALA A 19 77.20 16.78 -3.03
N SER A 20 76.91 16.04 -1.95
CA SER A 20 77.90 15.43 -1.02
C SER A 20 78.89 16.33 -0.26
N ARG A 21 78.87 16.11 1.08
CA ARG A 21 79.96 16.29 2.07
C ARG A 21 80.35 17.77 2.32
N ALA A 22 80.70 18.24 3.50
CA ALA A 22 81.25 17.60 4.70
C ALA A 22 81.02 18.52 5.94
N THR A 23 81.32 17.97 7.13
CA THR A 23 81.80 18.68 8.36
C THR A 23 80.84 19.66 9.05
N ALA A 24 80.76 19.81 10.36
CA ALA A 24 81.42 19.25 11.53
C ALA A 24 80.48 19.53 12.72
N GLY A 25 80.42 18.64 13.71
CA GLY A 25 80.92 19.00 15.06
C GLY A 25 79.79 19.61 15.89
N SER A 26 79.58 19.30 17.15
CA SER A 26 80.36 18.71 18.24
C SER A 26 79.32 18.45 19.34
N GLY A 27 79.49 17.62 20.35
CA GLY A 27 80.56 16.85 20.91
C GLY A 27 79.91 16.23 22.17
N ILE A 28 80.10 14.96 22.52
CA ILE A 28 81.32 14.33 23.09
C ILE A 28 80.84 13.55 24.34
N MET A 29 81.27 12.28 24.40
CA MET A 29 81.52 11.41 25.58
C MET A 29 80.34 11.09 26.55
N GLN A 30 80.24 9.93 27.22
CA GLN A 30 81.15 8.80 27.46
C GLN A 30 80.38 7.55 27.97
N ARG A 31 81.13 6.45 28.04
CA ARG A 31 80.87 5.03 28.39
C ARG A 31 80.18 4.68 29.74
N ARG A 32 79.48 3.52 29.71
CA ARG A 32 79.38 2.37 30.68
C ARG A 32 78.74 2.60 32.09
N PRO A 33 78.46 1.55 32.90
CA PRO A 33 77.68 0.31 32.70
C PRO A 33 76.71 0.01 33.90
N SER A 34 76.00 -1.13 33.87
CA SER A 34 75.47 -1.94 35.01
C SER A 34 75.11 -1.28 36.36
N GLY A 35 73.86 -1.46 36.82
CA GLY A 35 73.46 -1.28 38.21
C GLY A 35 72.24 -2.12 38.58
N ALA A 36 72.48 -3.20 39.32
CA ALA A 36 71.45 -4.00 39.98
C ALA A 36 70.86 -3.24 41.19
N VAL A 37 69.54 -3.29 41.40
CA VAL A 37 68.95 -3.09 42.74
C VAL A 37 67.72 -4.00 42.91
N ALA A 38 67.78 -4.79 43.99
CA ALA A 38 66.77 -5.68 44.48
C ALA A 38 65.48 -4.96 44.91
N GLY A 39 64.32 -5.53 44.58
CA GLY A 39 63.02 -5.17 45.14
C GLY A 39 62.49 -6.29 46.04
N ARG A 40 62.79 -6.22 47.33
CA ARG A 40 62.02 -6.91 48.38
C ARG A 40 60.69 -6.16 48.57
N SER A 41 59.59 -6.91 48.51
CA SER A 41 58.24 -6.54 49.00
C SER A 41 58.28 -5.98 50.43
N PRO A 42 57.36 -5.09 50.87
CA PRO A 42 56.01 -5.55 51.25
C PRO A 42 54.86 -4.51 51.22
N ARG A 43 53.64 -5.01 51.49
CA ARG A 43 52.38 -4.32 51.89
C ARG A 43 51.53 -3.79 50.71
N LEU A 44 50.34 -4.33 50.40
CA LEU A 44 49.25 -4.84 51.25
C LEU A 44 48.73 -3.77 52.23
N VAL A 45 48.42 -2.56 51.72
CA VAL A 45 47.38 -1.61 52.20
C VAL A 45 47.21 -0.53 51.10
N ALA A 46 46.34 -0.73 50.10
CA ALA A 46 45.90 0.35 49.20
C ALA A 46 44.63 0.02 48.36
N SER A 47 43.85 -1.00 48.70
CA SER A 47 42.65 -1.38 47.92
C SER A 47 41.31 -0.93 48.53
N LEU A 48 41.33 0.05 49.44
CA LEU A 48 40.12 0.58 50.09
C LEU A 48 39.82 2.05 49.73
N ALA A 49 40.46 2.61 48.69
CA ALA A 49 40.27 4.00 48.27
C ALA A 49 39.87 4.18 46.79
N ALA A 50 39.17 3.22 46.19
CA ALA A 50 38.66 3.31 44.80
C ALA A 50 37.17 3.66 44.73
N GLY A 51 36.62 4.32 45.76
CA GLY A 51 35.21 4.69 45.88
C GLY A 51 34.95 6.20 45.90
N LEU A 52 35.78 7.01 45.24
CA LEU A 52 35.54 8.46 45.14
C LEU A 52 34.77 8.79 43.85
N PRO A 53 33.64 9.52 43.93
CA PRO A 53 32.88 9.93 42.76
C PRO A 53 33.74 10.82 41.85
N LEU A 54 33.65 10.60 40.53
CA LEU A 54 34.27 11.47 39.53
C LEU A 54 33.86 12.94 39.81
N PRO A 55 34.79 13.91 39.72
CA PRO A 55 34.44 15.32 39.94
C PRO A 55 33.33 15.74 38.97
N ARG A 56 32.26 16.35 39.49
CA ARG A 56 31.01 16.73 38.76
C ARG A 56 31.26 17.34 37.37
N LYS A 57 32.33 18.12 37.21
CA LYS A 57 32.72 18.75 35.93
C LYS A 57 33.10 17.74 34.84
N ARG A 58 33.75 16.62 35.19
CA ARG A 58 34.14 15.56 34.23
C ARG A 58 32.95 14.68 33.81
N ALA A 59 32.02 14.40 34.73
CA ALA A 59 30.79 13.69 34.39
C ALA A 59 29.91 14.50 33.42
N ALA A 60 29.86 15.82 33.59
CA ALA A 60 29.12 16.72 32.69
C ALA A 60 29.69 16.73 31.26
N THR A 61 31.02 16.69 31.08
CA THR A 61 31.64 16.68 29.73
C THR A 61 31.38 15.39 28.96
N VAL A 62 31.40 14.24 29.66
CA VAL A 62 31.07 12.91 29.10
C VAL A 62 29.60 12.83 28.72
N LEU A 63 28.72 13.37 29.58
CA LEU A 63 27.28 13.42 29.28
C LEU A 63 27.01 14.31 28.05
N MET A 64 27.74 15.42 27.89
CA MET A 64 27.63 16.31 26.72
C MET A 64 28.06 15.65 25.41
N SER A 65 29.18 14.92 25.37
CA SER A 65 29.68 14.26 24.15
C SER A 65 28.76 13.14 23.67
N VAL A 66 28.25 12.32 24.60
CA VAL A 66 27.27 11.26 24.32
C VAL A 66 25.95 11.84 23.84
N THR A 67 25.47 12.92 24.48
CA THR A 67 24.23 13.60 24.08
C THR A 67 24.37 14.22 22.69
N ALA A 68 25.51 14.84 22.36
CA ALA A 68 25.74 15.42 21.04
C ALA A 68 25.78 14.36 19.92
N ARG A 69 26.46 13.21 20.14
CA ARG A 69 26.47 12.10 19.17
C ARG A 69 25.06 11.53 18.95
N ARG A 70 24.25 11.45 20.00
CA ARG A 70 22.84 11.01 19.92
C ARG A 70 21.95 11.98 19.18
N ILE A 71 22.11 13.29 19.41
CA ILE A 71 21.35 14.31 18.67
C ILE A 71 21.72 14.24 17.18
N ALA A 72 23.00 14.13 16.84
CA ALA A 72 23.44 13.98 15.46
C ALA A 72 22.87 12.71 14.79
N TYR A 73 22.89 11.58 15.51
CA TYR A 73 22.30 10.34 15.05
C TYR A 73 20.78 10.43 14.89
N GLY A 74 20.09 11.03 15.87
CA GLY A 74 18.65 11.29 15.80
C GLY A 74 18.28 12.17 14.61
N GLY A 75 19.08 13.21 14.33
CA GLY A 75 18.91 14.04 13.13
C GLY A 75 19.03 13.26 11.83
N LEU A 76 20.00 12.33 11.73
CA LEU A 76 20.12 11.44 10.56
C LEU A 76 18.92 10.49 10.44
N VAL A 77 18.41 9.98 11.56
CA VAL A 77 17.20 9.14 11.55
C VAL A 77 15.99 9.94 11.08
N LEU A 78 15.80 11.17 11.56
CA LEU A 78 14.70 12.04 11.11
C LEU A 78 14.81 12.41 9.63
N LEU A 79 16.03 12.70 9.13
CA LEU A 79 16.25 12.92 7.70
C LEU A 79 15.90 11.68 6.86
N ALA A 80 16.29 10.50 7.33
CA ALA A 80 15.93 9.25 6.66
C ALA A 80 14.42 9.02 6.68
N ILE A 81 13.74 9.32 7.80
CA ILE A 81 12.29 9.24 7.90
C ILE A 81 11.60 10.14 6.89
N ALA A 82 11.99 11.42 6.81
CA ALA A 82 11.45 12.35 5.83
C ALA A 82 11.67 11.86 4.40
N PHE A 83 12.90 11.46 4.06
CA PHE A 83 13.24 10.92 2.74
C PHE A 83 12.38 9.71 2.36
N LEU A 84 12.26 8.73 3.25
CA LEU A 84 11.50 7.51 2.99
C LEU A 84 10.00 7.76 2.89
N SER A 85 9.49 8.71 3.68
CA SER A 85 8.09 9.12 3.64
C SER A 85 7.78 9.82 2.31
N TYR A 86 8.58 10.81 1.91
CA TYR A 86 8.45 11.46 0.60
C TYR A 86 8.61 10.46 -0.54
N TRP A 87 9.63 9.60 -0.51
CA TRP A 87 9.86 8.63 -1.56
C TRP A 87 8.69 7.67 -1.73
N GLY A 88 8.20 7.11 -0.63
CA GLY A 88 7.04 6.23 -0.64
C GLY A 88 5.77 6.94 -1.11
N MET A 89 5.52 8.17 -0.66
CA MET A 89 4.33 8.93 -1.05
C MET A 89 4.39 9.42 -2.51
N THR A 90 5.55 9.84 -3.02
CA THR A 90 5.72 10.18 -4.44
C THR A 90 5.49 8.94 -5.32
N MET A 91 6.03 7.79 -4.93
CA MET A 91 5.75 6.53 -5.61
C MET A 91 4.26 6.15 -5.56
N ALA A 92 3.60 6.37 -4.42
CA ALA A 92 2.17 6.12 -4.27
C ALA A 92 1.32 7.08 -5.10
N GLN A 93 1.69 8.37 -5.19
CA GLN A 93 1.02 9.32 -6.07
C GLN A 93 1.23 8.97 -7.54
N HIS A 94 2.42 8.54 -7.96
CA HIS A 94 2.63 7.99 -9.30
C HIS A 94 1.73 6.77 -9.54
N ALA A 95 1.53 5.90 -8.53
CA ALA A 95 0.60 4.79 -8.63
C ALA A 95 -0.85 5.26 -8.83
N VAL A 96 -1.32 6.22 -8.02
CA VAL A 96 -2.66 6.81 -8.11
C VAL A 96 -2.87 7.53 -9.44
N ALA A 97 -1.83 8.22 -9.93
CA ALA A 97 -1.82 8.89 -11.23
C ALA A 97 -1.69 7.93 -12.42
N ALA A 98 -1.58 6.62 -12.18
CA ALA A 98 -1.33 5.62 -13.22
C ALA A 98 -0.14 6.05 -14.10
N LEU A 99 0.96 6.41 -13.44
CA LEU A 99 2.25 6.65 -14.07
C LEU A 99 3.15 5.42 -13.93
N PRO A 100 4.07 5.17 -14.89
CA PRO A 100 5.04 4.09 -14.81
C PRO A 100 5.83 4.11 -13.49
N LEU A 101 6.27 2.92 -13.05
CA LEU A 101 7.16 2.82 -11.88
C LEU A 101 8.49 3.51 -12.17
N ASP A 102 8.74 4.65 -11.50
CA ASP A 102 10.03 5.33 -11.53
C ASP A 102 10.64 5.47 -10.13
N PRO A 103 11.26 4.40 -9.58
CA PRO A 103 11.87 4.44 -8.25
C PRO A 103 13.02 5.44 -8.15
N LEU A 104 13.80 5.63 -9.22
CA LEU A 104 15.00 6.44 -9.23
C LEU A 104 14.68 7.94 -9.33
N GLY A 105 13.80 8.34 -10.25
CA GLY A 105 13.35 9.73 -10.33
C GLY A 105 12.51 10.12 -9.12
N SER A 106 11.68 9.23 -8.59
CA SER A 106 10.98 9.45 -7.32
C SER A 106 11.95 9.61 -6.14
N ALA A 107 13.05 8.86 -6.10
CA ALA A 107 14.07 9.03 -5.06
C ALA A 107 14.77 10.39 -5.20
N ALA A 108 15.09 10.82 -6.42
CA ALA A 108 15.69 12.14 -6.67
C ALA A 108 14.72 13.29 -6.29
N ALA A 109 13.43 13.14 -6.58
CA ALA A 109 12.39 14.06 -6.13
C ALA A 109 12.29 14.09 -4.59
N ALA A 110 12.27 12.92 -3.95
CA ALA A 110 12.22 12.80 -2.50
C ALA A 110 13.44 13.42 -1.79
N VAL A 111 14.65 13.33 -2.37
CA VAL A 111 15.82 14.04 -1.85
C VAL A 111 15.59 15.55 -1.87
N ARG A 112 15.11 16.11 -3.00
CA ARG A 112 14.81 17.54 -3.13
C ARG A 112 13.73 17.97 -2.14
N MET A 113 12.62 17.23 -2.08
CA MET A 113 11.52 17.49 -1.16
C MET A 113 11.97 17.41 0.30
N THR A 114 12.83 16.46 0.66
CA THR A 114 13.37 16.35 2.02
C THR A 114 14.24 17.55 2.37
N ILE A 115 15.12 17.97 1.45
CA ILE A 115 15.96 19.16 1.65
C ILE A 115 15.09 20.41 1.80
N ASP A 116 14.13 20.60 0.89
CA ASP A 116 13.21 21.73 0.91
C ASP A 116 12.32 21.72 2.16
N HIS A 117 11.87 20.57 2.63
CA HIS A 117 11.06 20.45 3.84
C HIS A 117 11.78 21.04 5.08
N PHE A 118 13.09 20.79 5.23
CA PHE A 118 13.86 21.32 6.36
C PHE A 118 14.38 22.75 6.14
N LEU A 119 14.58 23.19 4.88
CA LEU A 119 15.09 24.53 4.57
C LEU A 119 13.97 25.57 4.37
N ARG A 120 12.81 25.13 3.88
CA ARG A 120 11.66 25.92 3.43
C ARG A 120 10.35 25.20 3.82
N HIS A 121 10.20 24.92 5.12
CA HIS A 121 9.01 24.28 5.65
C HIS A 121 7.74 25.11 5.33
N PRO A 122 6.62 24.49 4.92
CA PRO A 122 5.39 25.21 4.61
C PRO A 122 4.93 26.07 5.80
N ALA A 123 4.43 27.28 5.52
CA ALA A 123 3.99 28.19 6.58
C ALA A 123 2.64 27.80 7.21
N SER A 124 1.80 27.10 6.45
CA SER A 124 0.44 26.66 6.80
C SER A 124 0.11 25.33 6.13
N TYR A 125 -0.66 24.48 6.81
CA TYR A 125 -1.45 23.45 6.13
C TYR A 125 -2.84 23.99 5.83
N LEU A 126 -3.54 23.33 4.91
CA LEU A 126 -4.94 23.57 4.62
C LEU A 126 -5.73 22.40 5.20
N VAL A 127 -6.30 22.59 6.38
CA VAL A 127 -7.24 21.65 6.99
C VAL A 127 -8.38 22.50 7.54
N GLN A 128 -9.62 22.09 7.40
CA GLN A 128 -10.75 22.95 7.79
C GLN A 128 -11.14 24.06 6.80
N ARG A 129 -10.55 24.19 5.61
CA ARG A 129 -10.61 25.36 4.73
C ARG A 129 -9.86 26.51 5.40
N GLU A 130 -9.01 26.20 6.37
CA GLU A 130 -8.37 27.16 7.25
C GLU A 130 -6.86 26.97 7.18
N PRO A 131 -6.09 28.05 6.90
CA PRO A 131 -4.65 28.00 6.99
C PRO A 131 -4.29 27.83 8.47
N ILE A 132 -3.92 26.60 8.83
CA ILE A 132 -3.52 26.27 10.18
C ILE A 132 -2.02 26.13 10.26
N SER A 133 -1.44 26.68 11.33
CA SER A 133 -0.01 26.53 11.58
C SER A 133 0.37 25.04 11.67
N PRO A 134 1.32 24.56 10.87
CA PRO A 134 1.76 23.16 10.86
C PRO A 134 2.16 22.69 12.25
N TRP A 135 2.99 23.49 12.91
CA TRP A 135 3.48 23.24 14.25
C TRP A 135 2.34 23.14 15.27
N LEU A 136 1.36 24.03 15.21
CA LEU A 136 0.23 24.01 16.14
C LEU A 136 -0.69 22.82 15.88
N HIS A 137 -0.92 22.48 14.62
CA HIS A 137 -1.76 21.35 14.23
C HIS A 137 -1.13 20.02 14.65
N VAL A 138 0.12 19.78 14.25
CA VAL A 138 0.85 18.56 14.63
C VAL A 138 1.03 18.48 16.13
N ALA A 139 1.35 19.58 16.83
CA ALA A 139 1.46 19.57 18.29
C ALA A 139 0.11 19.26 18.97
N ARG A 140 -1.01 19.75 18.42
CA ARG A 140 -2.36 19.45 18.91
C ARG A 140 -2.68 17.97 18.76
N LEU A 141 -2.49 17.42 17.56
CA LEU A 141 -2.73 16.00 17.30
C LEU A 141 -1.78 15.13 18.12
N LEU A 142 -0.51 15.51 18.24
CA LEU A 142 0.48 14.82 19.06
C LEU A 142 0.04 14.78 20.52
N ARG A 143 -0.39 15.91 21.06
CA ARG A 143 -0.92 16.00 22.42
C ARG A 143 -2.12 15.08 22.61
N ASN A 144 -3.03 15.03 21.64
CA ASN A 144 -4.21 14.17 21.69
C ASN A 144 -3.81 12.68 21.67
N SER A 145 -2.87 12.29 20.82
CA SER A 145 -2.30 10.93 20.81
C SER A 145 -1.59 10.60 22.13
N LEU A 146 -0.80 11.52 22.68
CA LEU A 146 -0.12 11.34 23.97
C LEU A 146 -1.11 11.23 25.14
N ALA A 147 -2.24 11.95 25.09
CA ALA A 147 -3.31 11.86 26.07
C ALA A 147 -3.97 10.47 26.10
N LEU A 148 -3.87 9.69 25.01
CA LEU A 148 -4.29 8.30 24.96
C LEU A 148 -3.14 7.33 25.30
N LEU A 149 -1.98 7.54 24.67
CA LEU A 149 -0.81 6.66 24.76
C LEU A 149 -0.22 6.59 26.17
N VAL A 150 -0.05 7.73 26.84
CA VAL A 150 0.57 7.78 28.18
C VAL A 150 -0.30 7.07 29.22
N PRO A 151 -1.61 7.34 29.36
CA PRO A 151 -2.47 6.59 30.26
C PRO A 151 -2.52 5.09 29.97
N ALA A 152 -2.55 4.69 28.70
CA ALA A 152 -2.52 3.27 28.33
C ALA A 152 -1.24 2.56 28.81
N LEU A 153 -0.07 3.18 28.59
CA LEU A 153 1.22 2.63 29.05
C LEU A 153 1.34 2.65 30.58
N LEU A 154 0.84 3.70 31.25
CA LEU A 154 0.80 3.77 32.71
C LEU A 154 -0.11 2.69 33.29
N LEU A 155 -1.29 2.47 32.71
CA LEU A 155 -2.21 1.40 33.10
C LEU A 155 -1.54 0.03 32.95
N ALA A 156 -0.93 -0.22 31.79
CA ALA A 156 -0.20 -1.45 31.52
C ALA A 156 0.94 -1.69 32.52
N PHE A 157 1.70 -0.65 32.87
CA PHE A 157 2.78 -0.75 33.86
C PHE A 157 2.24 -0.97 35.28
N ALA A 158 1.25 -0.16 35.68
CA ALA A 158 0.69 -0.15 37.03
C ALA A 158 -0.03 -1.47 37.38
N VAL A 159 -0.63 -2.14 36.40
CA VAL A 159 -1.27 -3.45 36.61
C VAL A 159 -0.31 -4.59 36.26
N GLY A 160 0.42 -4.48 35.15
CA GLY A 160 1.19 -5.56 34.58
C GLY A 160 2.41 -5.95 35.43
N VAL A 161 3.18 -4.98 35.93
CA VAL A 161 4.36 -5.25 36.77
C VAL A 161 3.95 -5.89 38.11
N PRO A 162 2.97 -5.34 38.89
CA PRO A 162 2.56 -5.99 40.13
C PRO A 162 1.96 -7.38 39.93
N LEU A 163 1.22 -7.62 38.84
CA LEU A 163 0.67 -8.94 38.55
C LEU A 163 1.79 -9.96 38.26
N GLY A 164 2.76 -9.58 37.43
CA GLY A 164 3.93 -10.41 37.12
C GLY A 164 4.78 -10.72 38.36
N MET A 165 4.99 -9.71 39.23
CA MET A 165 5.64 -9.88 40.51
C MET A 165 4.88 -10.87 41.40
N ARG A 166 3.58 -10.66 41.62
CA ARG A 166 2.76 -11.53 42.50
C ARG A 166 2.81 -12.99 42.06
N ALA A 167 2.75 -13.24 40.76
CA ALA A 167 2.80 -14.60 40.26
C ALA A 167 4.18 -15.25 40.32
N ALA A 168 5.26 -14.48 40.14
CA ALA A 168 6.62 -14.97 40.36
C ALA A 168 6.80 -15.45 41.82
N HIS A 169 6.15 -14.78 42.78
CA HIS A 169 6.18 -15.15 44.19
C HIS A 169 5.30 -16.36 44.53
N ALA A 170 4.19 -16.53 43.81
CA ALA A 170 3.24 -17.60 44.07
C ALA A 170 3.86 -19.00 43.89
N ARG A 171 4.89 -19.17 43.02
CA ARG A 171 5.64 -20.43 42.76
C ARG A 171 4.78 -21.72 42.58
N ARG A 172 3.46 -21.62 42.43
CA ARG A 172 2.55 -22.76 42.23
C ARG A 172 2.57 -23.16 40.77
N ARG A 173 2.53 -24.47 40.51
CA ARG A 173 2.55 -25.07 39.16
C ARG A 173 1.50 -24.51 38.17
N GLY A 174 0.42 -23.87 38.65
CA GLY A 174 -0.64 -23.30 37.81
C GLY A 174 -0.61 -21.78 37.57
N ALA A 175 -0.03 -20.98 38.48
CA ALA A 175 -0.08 -19.51 38.37
C ALA A 175 0.77 -18.99 37.19
N GLY A 176 1.89 -19.66 36.91
CA GLY A 176 2.73 -19.37 35.74
C GLY A 176 2.02 -19.70 34.42
N SER A 177 1.22 -20.76 34.37
CA SER A 177 0.48 -21.17 33.17
C SER A 177 -0.64 -20.19 32.81
N LEU A 178 -1.36 -19.67 33.82
CA LEU A 178 -2.43 -18.70 33.61
C LEU A 178 -1.90 -17.37 33.07
N ILE A 179 -0.81 -16.85 33.63
CA ILE A 179 -0.20 -15.61 33.11
C ILE A 179 0.31 -15.81 31.70
N TRP A 180 0.90 -16.96 31.41
CA TRP A 180 1.31 -17.28 30.05
C TRP A 180 0.14 -17.27 29.08
N LEU A 181 -0.98 -17.91 29.45
CA LEU A 181 -2.17 -17.94 28.63
C LEU A 181 -2.73 -16.53 28.39
N ILE A 182 -2.83 -15.71 29.45
CA ILE A 182 -3.30 -14.32 29.36
C ILE A 182 -2.36 -13.49 28.49
N SER A 183 -1.05 -13.64 28.64
CA SER A 183 -0.06 -12.92 27.83
C SER A 183 -0.16 -13.29 26.35
N ILE A 184 -0.30 -14.59 26.03
CA ILE A 184 -0.47 -15.03 24.64
C ILE A 184 -1.79 -14.48 24.08
N LEU A 185 -2.90 -14.60 24.81
CA LEU A 185 -4.19 -14.09 24.36
C LEU A 185 -4.13 -12.58 24.12
N GLY A 186 -3.53 -11.81 25.02
CA GLY A 186 -3.38 -10.36 24.87
C GLY A 186 -2.52 -9.93 23.67
N VAL A 187 -1.54 -10.74 23.28
CA VAL A 187 -0.73 -10.50 22.07
C VAL A 187 -1.42 -11.01 20.81
N SER A 188 -2.29 -12.01 20.92
CA SER A 188 -2.89 -12.70 19.77
C SER A 188 -4.17 -12.08 19.24
N VAL A 189 -4.80 -11.17 20.00
CA VAL A 189 -6.03 -10.48 19.57
C VAL A 189 -5.66 -9.12 18.95
N PRO A 190 -5.97 -8.87 17.67
CA PRO A 190 -5.87 -7.56 17.05
C PRO A 190 -6.62 -6.47 17.82
N ALA A 191 -6.08 -5.26 17.83
CA ALA A 191 -6.61 -4.18 18.67
C ALA A 191 -8.04 -3.76 18.28
N PHE A 192 -8.36 -3.68 16.99
CA PHE A 192 -9.73 -3.35 16.55
C PHE A 192 -10.75 -4.45 16.92
N ILE A 193 -10.33 -5.72 16.96
CA ILE A 193 -11.18 -6.84 17.39
C ILE A 193 -11.44 -6.73 18.89
N LEU A 194 -10.40 -6.45 19.67
CA LEU A 194 -10.54 -6.20 21.10
C LEU A 194 -11.44 -4.98 21.36
N ALA A 195 -11.31 -3.92 20.56
CA ALA A 195 -12.17 -2.74 20.64
C ALA A 195 -13.63 -3.10 20.37
N MET A 196 -13.90 -3.91 19.35
CA MET A 196 -15.23 -4.41 19.03
C MET A 196 -15.82 -5.28 20.16
N PHE A 197 -15.03 -6.20 20.73
CA PHE A 197 -15.46 -7.00 21.89
C PHE A 197 -15.80 -6.13 23.09
N LEU A 198 -14.91 -5.19 23.45
CA LEU A 198 -15.12 -4.30 24.58
C LEU A 198 -16.33 -3.39 24.37
N TRP A 199 -16.57 -2.95 23.13
CA TRP A 199 -17.76 -2.18 22.80
C TRP A 199 -19.06 -3.00 22.91
N LEU A 200 -19.10 -4.24 22.43
CA LEU A 200 -20.26 -5.11 22.64
C LEU A 200 -20.49 -5.44 24.11
N ILE A 201 -19.43 -5.72 24.86
CA ILE A 201 -19.52 -5.95 26.31
C ILE A 201 -20.08 -4.69 26.99
N ASN A 202 -19.61 -3.51 26.61
CA ASN A 202 -20.13 -2.25 27.11
C ASN A 202 -21.64 -2.14 26.85
N LEU A 203 -22.10 -2.39 25.62
CA LEU A 203 -23.53 -2.37 25.30
C LEU A 203 -24.35 -3.40 26.10
N GLU A 204 -23.88 -4.64 26.17
CA GLU A 204 -24.64 -5.73 26.82
C GLU A 204 -24.66 -5.58 28.34
N VAL A 205 -23.56 -5.16 28.95
CA VAL A 205 -23.49 -4.89 30.39
C VAL A 205 -24.37 -3.69 30.74
N SER A 206 -24.29 -2.61 29.96
CA SER A 206 -25.15 -1.44 30.13
C SER A 206 -26.62 -1.77 30.00
N ARG A 207 -26.99 -2.58 29.00
CA ARG A 207 -28.37 -3.05 28.81
C ARG A 207 -28.86 -3.94 29.96
N ARG A 208 -28.02 -4.84 30.48
CA ARG A 208 -28.39 -5.76 31.57
C ARG A 208 -28.45 -5.08 32.94
N LEU A 209 -27.61 -4.07 33.17
CA LEU A 209 -27.49 -3.38 34.46
C LEU A 209 -28.21 -2.02 34.48
N ASP A 210 -28.89 -1.64 33.41
CA ASP A 210 -29.57 -0.35 33.23
C ASP A 210 -28.63 0.85 33.47
N LEU A 211 -27.39 0.74 32.95
CA LEU A 211 -26.37 1.78 33.04
C LEU A 211 -26.23 2.51 31.71
N THR A 212 -25.85 3.79 31.74
CA THR A 212 -25.45 4.51 30.52
C THR A 212 -24.21 3.83 29.92
N PRO A 213 -24.23 3.45 28.62
CA PRO A 213 -23.05 2.89 27.97
C PRO A 213 -21.91 3.88 27.90
N LEU A 214 -20.69 3.38 28.07
CA LEU A 214 -19.49 4.19 27.87
C LEU A 214 -19.45 4.73 26.43
N PRO A 215 -18.94 5.96 26.22
CA PRO A 215 -18.82 6.55 24.90
C PRO A 215 -18.02 5.67 23.95
N ALA A 216 -18.58 5.44 22.76
CA ALA A 216 -17.98 4.59 21.73
C ALA A 216 -17.04 5.35 20.78
N THR A 217 -17.12 6.68 20.77
CA THR A 217 -16.35 7.57 19.90
C THR A 217 -16.10 8.91 20.58
N GLY A 218 -15.11 9.66 20.12
CA GLY A 218 -14.80 11.01 20.60
C GLY A 218 -13.56 11.07 21.48
N MET A 219 -13.34 12.23 22.12
CA MET A 219 -12.13 12.50 22.90
C MET A 219 -12.45 13.16 24.25
N GLY A 220 -11.78 12.70 25.30
CA GLY A 220 -11.84 13.29 26.64
C GLY A 220 -10.95 12.52 27.62
N LEU A 221 -10.47 13.20 28.67
CA LEU A 221 -9.79 12.55 29.81
C LEU A 221 -10.79 12.05 30.87
N ASP A 222 -11.93 11.56 30.40
CA ASP A 222 -13.09 11.15 31.18
C ASP A 222 -13.49 9.70 30.80
N GLN A 223 -14.79 9.41 30.69
CA GLN A 223 -15.27 8.11 30.26
C GLN A 223 -14.84 7.76 28.82
N HIS A 224 -14.59 8.74 27.95
CA HIS A 224 -14.13 8.53 26.57
C HIS A 224 -12.73 7.89 26.48
N LEU A 225 -11.91 8.02 27.54
CA LEU A 225 -10.56 7.45 27.58
C LEU A 225 -10.56 5.93 27.85
N LEU A 226 -11.58 5.41 28.52
CA LEU A 226 -11.55 4.07 29.11
C LEU A 226 -11.41 2.96 28.05
N LEU A 227 -12.32 2.90 27.07
CA LEU A 227 -12.29 1.85 26.06
C LEU A 227 -11.03 1.95 25.17
N PRO A 228 -10.67 3.12 24.60
CA PRO A 228 -9.46 3.25 23.79
C PRO A 228 -8.18 2.91 24.57
N ALA A 229 -8.05 3.36 25.83
CA ALA A 229 -6.85 3.10 26.63
C ALA A 229 -6.72 1.62 27.01
N LEU A 230 -7.84 0.92 27.29
CA LEU A 230 -7.83 -0.53 27.56
C LEU A 230 -7.38 -1.33 26.35
N VAL A 231 -7.87 -0.98 25.15
CA VAL A 231 -7.46 -1.60 23.90
C VAL A 231 -5.96 -1.39 23.66
N LEU A 232 -5.50 -0.14 23.75
CA LEU A 232 -4.10 0.21 23.50
C LEU A 232 -3.15 -0.36 24.57
N ALA A 233 -3.62 -0.54 25.81
CA ALA A 233 -2.84 -1.10 26.91
C ALA A 233 -2.69 -2.63 26.86
N ALA A 234 -3.54 -3.36 26.13
CA ALA A 234 -3.62 -4.82 26.18
C ALA A 234 -2.29 -5.53 25.87
N ARG A 235 -1.61 -5.15 24.79
CA ARG A 235 -0.30 -5.72 24.41
C ARG A 235 0.83 -5.30 25.38
N PRO A 236 1.03 -4.00 25.68
CA PRO A 236 1.96 -3.56 26.72
C PRO A 236 1.77 -4.29 28.05
N PHE A 237 0.51 -4.46 28.47
CA PHE A 237 0.15 -5.16 29.70
C PHE A 237 0.64 -6.61 29.66
N ALA A 238 0.32 -7.35 28.61
CA ALA A 238 0.75 -8.74 28.41
C ALA A 238 2.29 -8.88 28.46
N LEU A 239 3.00 -8.01 27.75
CA LEU A 239 4.47 -8.01 27.68
C LEU A 239 5.11 -7.67 29.04
N LEU A 240 4.64 -6.61 29.71
CA LEU A 240 5.17 -6.17 30.99
C LEU A 240 4.92 -7.21 32.08
N THR A 241 3.75 -7.85 32.11
CA THR A 241 3.48 -8.97 33.04
C THR A 241 4.44 -10.14 32.78
N GLN A 242 4.61 -10.54 31.53
CA GLN A 242 5.47 -11.66 31.15
C GLN A 242 6.94 -11.41 31.49
N VAL A 243 7.51 -10.27 31.05
CA VAL A 243 8.91 -9.93 31.30
C VAL A 243 9.19 -9.79 32.79
N THR A 244 8.27 -9.15 33.53
CA THR A 244 8.39 -9.05 34.99
C THR A 244 8.36 -10.42 35.65
N TYR A 245 7.42 -11.29 35.27
CA TYR A 245 7.35 -12.65 35.80
C TYR A 245 8.64 -13.43 35.55
N VAL A 246 9.10 -13.49 34.30
CA VAL A 246 10.30 -14.24 33.91
C VAL A 246 11.54 -13.72 34.62
N THR A 247 11.71 -12.40 34.65
CA THR A 247 12.87 -11.75 35.29
C THR A 247 12.87 -12.00 36.79
N ILE A 248 11.77 -11.71 37.49
CA ILE A 248 11.69 -11.86 38.95
C ILE A 248 11.80 -13.34 39.35
N ALA A 249 11.15 -14.25 38.63
CA ALA A 249 11.24 -15.69 38.91
C ALA A 249 12.68 -16.22 38.78
N GLY A 250 13.41 -15.76 37.75
CA GLY A 250 14.83 -16.08 37.55
C GLY A 250 15.72 -15.51 38.65
N LEU A 251 15.55 -14.22 38.98
CA LEU A 251 16.33 -13.56 40.03
C LEU A 251 16.13 -14.22 41.41
N LEU A 252 14.89 -14.62 41.75
CA LEU A 252 14.58 -15.36 42.98
C LEU A 252 15.26 -16.73 43.08
N GLY A 253 15.76 -17.27 41.97
CA GLY A 253 16.51 -18.52 41.89
C GLY A 253 18.02 -18.38 42.13
N MET A 254 18.56 -17.16 42.06
CA MET A 254 19.99 -16.90 42.07
C MET A 254 20.67 -17.01 43.45
N ASP A 255 21.96 -17.34 43.45
CA ASP A 255 22.72 -17.64 44.67
C ASP A 255 22.86 -16.44 45.61
N PHE A 256 22.89 -15.20 45.11
CA PHE A 256 22.93 -14.02 45.98
C PHE A 256 21.63 -13.85 46.78
N VAL A 257 20.47 -14.23 46.22
CA VAL A 257 19.17 -14.22 46.93
C VAL A 257 19.16 -15.29 48.00
N ARG A 258 19.63 -16.50 47.67
CA ARG A 258 19.78 -17.61 48.64
C ARG A 258 20.72 -17.22 49.79
N THR A 259 21.82 -16.54 49.47
CA THR A 259 22.80 -16.06 50.45
C THR A 259 22.20 -14.98 51.36
N ALA A 260 21.45 -14.02 50.81
CA ALA A 260 20.78 -12.99 51.60
C ALA A 260 19.71 -13.59 52.53
N ALA A 261 18.95 -14.58 52.05
CA ALA A 261 18.00 -15.33 52.88
C ALA A 261 18.70 -16.13 53.98
N GLY A 262 19.83 -16.80 53.67
CA GLY A 262 20.64 -17.52 54.65
C GLY A 262 21.26 -16.62 55.73
N LYS A 263 21.41 -15.32 55.47
CA LYS A 263 21.83 -14.30 56.44
C LYS A 263 20.68 -13.76 57.31
N GLY A 264 19.46 -14.27 57.16
CA GLY A 264 18.28 -13.83 57.93
C GLY A 264 17.71 -12.48 57.48
N VAL A 265 18.06 -11.98 56.30
CA VAL A 265 17.52 -10.72 55.78
C VAL A 265 16.01 -10.88 55.54
N ALA A 266 15.21 -9.93 56.01
CA ALA A 266 13.76 -9.95 55.83
C ALA A 266 13.39 -10.02 54.34
N ARG A 267 12.41 -10.85 53.99
CA ARG A 267 11.99 -11.10 52.60
C ARG A 267 11.69 -9.83 51.80
N ARG A 268 11.00 -8.85 52.42
CA ARG A 268 10.76 -7.52 51.80
C ARG A 268 12.04 -6.73 51.53
N ALA A 269 13.06 -6.88 52.37
CA ALA A 269 14.36 -6.21 52.18
C ALA A 269 15.16 -6.90 51.07
N ILE A 270 15.07 -8.23 50.93
CA ILE A 270 15.65 -8.97 49.81
C ILE A 270 15.00 -8.52 48.48
N GLU A 271 13.68 -8.46 48.45
CA GLU A 271 12.92 -8.06 47.27
C GLU A 271 13.24 -6.62 46.85
N SER A 272 13.17 -5.66 47.78
CA SER A 272 13.39 -4.24 47.48
C SER A 272 14.85 -3.84 47.23
N ARG A 273 15.83 -4.47 47.91
CA ARG A 273 17.24 -4.08 47.81
C ARG A 273 18.08 -4.98 46.92
N HIS A 274 17.65 -6.21 46.62
CA HIS A 274 18.45 -7.16 45.86
C HIS A 274 17.77 -7.66 44.58
N VAL A 275 16.45 -7.86 44.58
CA VAL A 275 15.74 -8.36 43.39
C VAL A 275 15.30 -7.21 42.48
N LEU A 276 14.52 -6.24 42.98
CA LEU A 276 13.96 -5.15 42.17
C LEU A 276 15.00 -4.30 41.43
N PRO A 277 16.13 -3.89 42.04
CA PRO A 277 17.14 -3.10 41.33
C PRO A 277 17.73 -3.83 40.11
N ASN A 278 17.89 -5.15 40.19
CA ASN A 278 18.37 -5.97 39.08
C ASN A 278 17.28 -6.28 38.05
N ALA A 279 16.00 -6.24 38.46
CA ALA A 279 14.86 -6.46 37.59
C ALA A 279 14.50 -5.22 36.76
N TRP A 280 14.86 -4.01 37.23
CA TRP A 280 14.46 -2.78 36.55
C TRP A 280 15.05 -2.61 35.16
N ILE A 281 16.23 -3.17 34.88
CA ILE A 281 16.83 -3.08 33.54
C ILE A 281 15.95 -3.83 32.50
N PRO A 282 15.64 -5.14 32.66
CA PRO A 282 14.69 -5.82 31.77
C PRO A 282 13.30 -5.20 31.72
N ILE A 283 12.77 -4.75 32.85
CA ILE A 283 11.43 -4.15 32.90
C ILE A 283 11.38 -2.83 32.13
N LEU A 284 12.39 -1.96 32.28
CA LEU A 284 12.47 -0.72 31.50
C LEU A 284 12.70 -0.97 30.01
N THR A 285 13.48 -2.00 29.68
CA THR A 285 13.61 -2.45 28.28
C THR A 285 12.24 -2.83 27.72
N ALA A 286 11.44 -3.58 28.49
CA ALA A 286 10.09 -3.97 28.09
C ALA A 286 9.12 -2.77 27.99
N VAL A 287 9.29 -1.72 28.81
CA VAL A 287 8.53 -0.47 28.66
C VAL A 287 8.88 0.23 27.33
N ALA A 288 10.16 0.31 26.97
CA ALA A 288 10.61 0.88 25.70
C ALA A 288 10.06 0.08 24.50
N THR A 289 10.11 -1.25 24.57
CA THR A 289 9.53 -2.13 23.56
C THR A 289 8.02 -2.00 23.49
N SER A 290 7.33 -1.84 24.63
CA SER A 290 5.88 -1.65 24.69
C SER A 290 5.45 -0.37 23.97
N LEU A 291 6.22 0.72 24.13
CA LEU A 291 5.95 1.95 23.39
C LEU A 291 5.97 1.75 21.88
N ARG A 292 6.96 1.02 21.35
CA ARG A 292 7.06 0.71 19.91
C ARG A 292 5.79 0.00 19.42
N PHE A 293 5.31 -1.01 20.15
CA PHE A 293 4.08 -1.72 19.79
C PHE A 293 2.84 -0.83 19.88
N SER A 294 2.73 0.02 20.91
CA SER A 294 1.62 0.96 21.03
C SER A 294 1.62 1.99 19.90
N LEU A 295 2.77 2.54 19.50
CA LEU A 295 2.87 3.47 18.37
C LEU A 295 2.44 2.82 17.04
N ALA A 296 2.78 1.54 16.82
CA ALA A 296 2.34 0.80 15.64
C ALA A 296 0.82 0.56 15.59
N THR A 297 0.20 0.35 16.76
CA THR A 297 -1.23 0.06 16.91
C THR A 297 -2.08 1.33 17.01
N LEU A 298 -1.45 2.47 17.32
CA LEU A 298 -2.11 3.73 17.60
C LEU A 298 -3.07 4.20 16.48
N PRO A 299 -2.69 4.19 15.18
CA PRO A 299 -3.60 4.62 14.11
C PRO A 299 -4.89 3.80 14.03
N VAL A 300 -4.80 2.50 14.30
CA VAL A 300 -5.96 1.59 14.29
C VAL A 300 -6.93 1.94 15.42
N VAL A 301 -6.41 2.18 16.63
CA VAL A 301 -7.23 2.56 17.79
C VAL A 301 -7.84 3.94 17.58
N GLU A 302 -7.06 4.90 17.09
CA GLU A 302 -7.55 6.25 16.84
C GLU A 302 -8.64 6.28 15.76
N TYR A 303 -8.46 5.54 14.68
CA TYR A 303 -9.48 5.39 13.65
C TYR A 303 -10.76 4.73 14.19
N PHE A 304 -10.64 3.62 14.94
CA PHE A 304 -11.80 2.88 15.44
C PHE A 304 -12.70 3.73 16.34
N PHE A 305 -12.10 4.50 17.25
CA PHE A 305 -12.80 5.35 18.22
C PHE A 305 -13.00 6.79 17.73
N VAL A 306 -12.60 7.13 16.50
CA VAL A 306 -12.64 8.51 15.98
C VAL A 306 -11.93 9.47 16.94
N TRP A 307 -10.77 9.05 17.45
CA TRP A 307 -9.92 9.85 18.32
C TRP A 307 -9.04 10.75 17.46
N PRO A 308 -9.16 12.10 17.54
CA PRO A 308 -8.47 13.03 16.66
C PRO A 308 -7.00 13.20 17.06
N GLY A 309 -6.21 12.15 16.84
CA GLY A 309 -4.78 12.09 17.08
C GLY A 309 -3.96 12.05 15.79
N ILE A 310 -2.65 11.90 15.93
CA ILE A 310 -1.70 11.82 14.82
C ILE A 310 -1.92 10.60 13.94
N GLY A 311 -2.28 9.44 14.51
CA GLY A 311 -2.48 8.22 13.75
C GLY A 311 -3.67 8.33 12.79
N LEU A 312 -4.81 8.84 13.27
CA LEU A 312 -5.97 9.13 12.42
C LEU A 312 -5.65 10.23 11.40
N GLY A 313 -5.10 11.37 11.84
CA GLY A 313 -4.82 12.47 10.93
C GLY A 313 -3.76 12.13 9.88
N LEU A 314 -2.83 11.21 10.16
CA LEU A 314 -1.85 10.72 9.19
C LEU A 314 -2.52 9.86 8.12
N LEU A 315 -3.51 9.03 8.51
CA LEU A 315 -4.31 8.29 7.54
C LEU A 315 -5.10 9.24 6.63
N GLU A 316 -5.70 10.28 7.20
CA GLU A 316 -6.42 11.33 6.46
C GLU A 316 -5.49 12.10 5.50
N ALA A 317 -4.31 12.53 5.95
CA ALA A 317 -3.33 13.22 5.12
C ALA A 317 -2.83 12.36 3.94
N ILE A 318 -2.60 11.06 4.17
CA ILE A 318 -2.21 10.14 3.10
C ILE A 318 -3.34 10.00 2.08
N GLN A 319 -4.60 9.88 2.53
CA GLN A 319 -5.76 9.78 1.65
C GLN A 319 -6.03 11.07 0.87
N ALA A 320 -5.80 12.23 1.49
CA ALA A 320 -5.92 13.55 0.85
C ALA A 320 -4.73 13.89 -0.07
N GLY A 321 -3.67 13.07 -0.10
CA GLY A 321 -2.46 13.35 -0.89
C GLY A 321 -1.58 14.47 -0.31
N GLU A 322 -1.79 14.88 0.94
CA GLU A 322 -1.07 15.96 1.60
C GLU A 322 0.28 15.49 2.17
N MET A 323 1.29 15.38 1.30
CA MET A 323 2.60 14.85 1.67
C MET A 323 3.27 15.56 2.84
N ALA A 324 3.25 16.90 2.87
CA ALA A 324 3.96 17.65 3.91
C ALA A 324 3.37 17.38 5.29
N MET A 325 2.04 17.42 5.42
CA MET A 325 1.34 17.10 6.66
C MET A 325 1.62 15.67 7.11
N ALA A 326 1.53 14.69 6.20
CA ALA A 326 1.83 13.30 6.50
C ALA A 326 3.27 13.11 6.99
N VAL A 327 4.26 13.72 6.32
CA VAL A 327 5.68 13.65 6.70
C VAL A 327 5.90 14.26 8.08
N ASP A 328 5.33 15.41 8.38
CA ASP A 328 5.46 16.07 9.68
C ASP A 328 4.88 15.23 10.82
N MET A 329 3.77 14.53 10.57
CA MET A 329 3.16 13.60 11.51
C MET A 329 4.03 12.37 11.78
N VAL A 330 4.60 11.77 10.73
CA VAL A 330 5.56 10.65 10.87
C VAL A 330 6.83 11.11 11.61
N LEU A 331 7.35 12.30 11.29
CA LEU A 331 8.48 12.89 11.99
C LEU A 331 8.16 13.13 13.47
N ALA A 332 6.97 13.62 13.81
CA ALA A 332 6.56 13.80 15.19
C ALA A 332 6.52 12.48 15.98
N LEU A 333 6.01 11.39 15.38
CA LEU A 333 6.09 10.05 15.98
C LEU A 333 7.54 9.58 16.15
N GLY A 334 8.38 9.82 15.14
CA GLY A 334 9.81 9.53 15.18
C GLY A 334 10.53 10.29 16.31
N VAL A 335 10.19 11.56 16.52
CA VAL A 335 10.72 12.38 17.64
C VAL A 335 10.30 11.80 18.98
N VAL A 336 9.03 11.40 19.16
CA VAL A 336 8.58 10.74 20.40
C VAL A 336 9.36 9.45 20.64
N PHE A 337 9.52 8.62 19.61
CA PHE A 337 10.26 7.37 19.72
C PHE A 337 11.72 7.61 20.12
N LEU A 338 12.41 8.54 19.47
CA LEU A 338 13.79 8.92 19.79
C LEU A 338 13.92 9.51 21.20
N ALA A 339 12.98 10.36 21.61
CA ALA A 339 12.97 10.98 22.93
C ALA A 339 12.81 9.93 24.04
N VAL A 340 11.93 8.94 23.86
CA VAL A 340 11.75 7.89 24.86
C VAL A 340 12.93 6.93 24.90
N ASN A 341 13.49 6.55 23.75
CA ASN A 341 14.71 5.74 23.75
C ASN A 341 15.86 6.47 24.45
N ALA A 342 16.03 7.77 24.19
CA ALA A 342 17.01 8.58 24.91
C ALA A 342 16.73 8.61 26.42
N ALA A 343 15.46 8.73 26.85
CA ALA A 343 15.09 8.71 28.26
C ALA A 343 15.41 7.37 28.93
N VAL A 344 15.12 6.24 28.26
CA VAL A 344 15.43 4.88 28.73
C VAL A 344 16.94 4.68 28.88
N GLU A 345 17.71 5.16 27.91
CA GLU A 345 19.16 5.07 27.95
C GLU A 345 19.81 5.96 29.01
N VAL A 346 19.16 7.05 29.40
CA VAL A 346 19.54 7.85 30.59
C VAL A 346 19.11 7.15 31.89
N ALA A 347 17.99 6.43 31.88
CA ALA A 347 17.50 5.69 33.04
C ALA A 347 18.41 4.51 33.42
N TYR A 348 19.02 3.81 32.45
CA TYR A 348 19.87 2.64 32.75
C TYR A 348 21.07 2.98 33.67
N PRO A 349 21.91 3.99 33.39
CA PRO A 349 23.01 4.35 34.28
C PRO A 349 22.53 4.97 35.60
N LEU A 350 21.31 5.53 35.66
CA LEU A 350 20.74 6.03 36.91
C LEU A 350 20.40 4.88 37.87
N LEU A 351 19.98 3.73 37.33
CA LEU A 351 19.58 2.56 38.10
C LEU A 351 20.74 1.62 38.40
N ASP A 352 21.69 1.44 37.47
CA ASP A 352 22.92 0.67 37.70
C ASP A 352 24.18 1.55 37.55
N PRO A 353 24.85 1.88 38.66
CA PRO A 353 26.10 2.64 38.63
C PRO A 353 27.24 1.97 37.86
N ARG A 354 27.23 0.63 37.68
CA ARG A 354 28.31 -0.11 37.00
C ARG A 354 28.38 0.22 35.52
N LEU A 355 27.23 0.47 34.90
CA LEU A 355 27.14 0.90 33.49
C LEU A 355 27.78 2.28 33.25
N ARG A 356 27.94 3.10 34.31
CA ARG A 356 28.66 4.40 34.22
C ARG A 356 30.16 4.21 34.04
N GLU A 357 30.73 3.16 34.64
CA GLU A 357 32.17 2.88 34.58
C GLU A 357 32.57 2.33 33.22
N GLU A 358 31.77 1.43 32.64
CA GLU A 358 31.98 0.90 31.29
C GLU A 358 31.88 1.99 30.21
N ALA A 359 30.89 2.87 30.30
CA ALA A 359 30.75 4.02 29.40
C ALA A 359 31.95 4.98 29.48
N ALA A 360 32.52 5.17 30.68
CA ALA A 360 33.70 6.01 30.88
C ALA A 360 35.01 5.38 30.37
N VAL A 361 35.07 4.05 30.23
CA VAL A 361 36.22 3.31 29.68
C VAL A 361 36.19 3.34 28.15
N ALA A 362 35.05 3.06 27.52
CA ALA A 362 34.91 3.11 26.05
C ALA A 362 35.25 4.50 25.47
N GLU A 363 34.95 5.58 26.20
CA GLU A 363 35.28 6.94 25.77
C GLU A 363 36.79 7.29 25.93
N ARG A 364 37.55 6.58 26.78
CA ARG A 364 39.00 6.79 26.88
C ARG A 364 39.74 6.29 25.64
N GLU A 365 39.21 5.26 24.99
CA GLU A 365 39.75 4.76 23.71
C GLU A 365 39.38 5.67 22.53
N ASP A 366 38.23 6.35 22.56
CA ASP A 366 37.69 7.14 21.44
C ASP A 366 38.08 8.64 21.48
N ARG A 367 38.82 9.10 22.50
CA ARG A 367 39.20 10.52 22.73
C ARG A 367 40.18 11.13 21.71
N GLY A 368 40.57 10.40 20.67
CA GLY A 368 41.62 10.82 19.73
C GLY A 368 41.21 11.72 18.55
N SER A 369 39.94 11.84 18.16
CA SER A 369 39.63 12.58 16.90
C SER A 369 38.24 13.19 16.78
N LEU A 370 37.93 14.23 17.56
CA LEU A 370 36.66 14.95 17.40
C LEU A 370 36.63 15.96 16.24
N ARG A 371 37.79 16.38 15.70
CA ARG A 371 37.88 17.38 14.62
C ARG A 371 38.23 16.84 13.23
N ARG A 372 38.53 15.54 13.10
CA ARG A 372 38.95 14.93 11.82
C ARG A 372 37.91 13.95 11.25
N SER A 373 36.79 13.69 11.93
CA SER A 373 36.04 12.46 11.71
C SER A 373 35.17 12.41 10.46
N ILE A 374 34.48 13.44 9.99
CA ILE A 374 33.56 13.24 8.85
C ILE A 374 34.32 13.12 7.51
N ALA A 375 35.26 14.03 7.23
CA ALA A 375 36.08 13.98 6.02
C ALA A 375 37.06 12.79 6.03
N ALA A 376 37.65 12.44 7.19
CA ALA A 376 38.48 11.24 7.30
C ALA A 376 37.65 9.95 7.35
N TRP A 377 36.37 9.98 7.72
CA TRP A 377 35.47 8.83 7.65
C TRP A 377 35.12 8.50 6.20
N ILE A 378 34.79 9.51 5.38
CA ILE A 378 34.58 9.34 3.94
C ILE A 378 35.88 8.90 3.25
N ALA A 379 37.02 9.53 3.57
CA ALA A 379 38.32 9.16 3.00
C ALA A 379 38.74 7.73 3.40
N ARG A 380 38.59 7.34 4.67
CA ARG A 380 38.88 5.98 5.15
C ARG A 380 37.93 4.93 4.60
N LEU A 381 36.68 5.26 4.30
CA LEU A 381 35.74 4.35 3.63
C LEU A 381 36.23 4.01 2.21
N VAL A 382 36.78 5.00 1.51
CA VAL A 382 37.35 4.84 0.16
C VAL A 382 38.71 4.13 0.19
N GLU A 383 39.55 4.39 1.21
CA GLU A 383 40.84 3.73 1.42
C GLU A 383 40.72 2.29 1.92
N ASP A 384 39.84 2.00 2.90
CA ASP A 384 39.58 0.65 3.41
C ASP A 384 38.96 -0.26 2.34
N TRP A 385 38.16 0.30 1.42
CA TRP A 385 37.61 -0.43 0.28
C TRP A 385 38.69 -0.80 -0.74
N ARG A 386 39.68 0.07 -0.95
CA ARG A 386 40.84 -0.18 -1.85
C ARG A 386 41.87 -1.15 -1.25
N GLU A 387 42.11 -1.10 0.06
CA GLU A 387 43.14 -1.94 0.70
C GLU A 387 42.64 -3.35 1.08
N ARG A 388 41.34 -3.54 1.32
CA ARG A 388 40.79 -4.83 1.78
C ARG A 388 40.33 -5.78 0.66
N ALA A 389 40.48 -5.38 -0.60
CA ALA A 389 40.27 -6.25 -1.75
C ALA A 389 41.39 -7.30 -1.94
N GLY A 390 42.42 -7.35 -1.07
CA GLY A 390 43.59 -8.21 -1.32
C GLY A 390 44.19 -9.01 -0.17
N ARG A 391 43.91 -8.76 1.13
CA ARG A 391 44.58 -9.50 2.22
C ARG A 391 43.74 -9.64 3.51
N PRO A 392 43.70 -10.84 4.14
CA PRO A 392 43.09 -11.01 5.45
C PRO A 392 43.97 -10.41 6.55
N SER A 393 43.38 -9.58 7.40
CA SER A 393 44.02 -8.94 8.54
C SER A 393 44.32 -9.96 9.65
N ARG A 394 45.59 -10.08 10.05
CA ARG A 394 46.00 -10.79 11.28
C ARG A 394 45.61 -9.94 12.50
N GLU A 395 44.69 -10.43 13.32
CA GLU A 395 44.43 -9.88 14.65
C GLU A 395 45.65 -10.16 15.56
N THR A 396 46.23 -9.10 16.15
CA THR A 396 47.17 -9.22 17.26
C THR A 396 46.41 -9.61 18.54
N PRO A 397 46.91 -10.53 19.37
CA PRO A 397 46.24 -10.93 20.60
C PRO A 397 46.28 -9.77 21.62
N GLU A 398 45.12 -9.22 21.94
CA GLU A 398 44.95 -8.28 23.04
C GLU A 398 45.08 -9.01 24.39
N ALA A 399 45.76 -8.38 25.35
CA ALA A 399 46.04 -8.94 26.65
C ALA A 399 44.75 -9.20 27.44
N THR A 400 44.54 -10.45 27.85
CA THR A 400 43.44 -10.91 28.70
C THR A 400 43.21 -10.01 29.92
N PRO A 401 41.98 -9.48 30.15
CA PRO A 401 41.65 -8.87 31.43
C PRO A 401 41.69 -9.94 32.53
N ARG A 402 42.27 -9.57 33.69
CA ARG A 402 42.31 -10.42 34.88
C ARG A 402 40.88 -10.79 35.31
N ARG A 403 40.55 -12.08 35.21
CA ARG A 403 39.29 -12.67 35.67
C ARG A 403 39.06 -12.40 37.18
N PRO A 404 37.88 -11.97 37.64
CA PRO A 404 37.46 -12.27 39.00
C PRO A 404 37.26 -13.78 39.14
N ALA A 405 37.66 -14.34 40.28
CA ALA A 405 37.59 -15.77 40.57
C ALA A 405 36.15 -16.29 40.42
N VAL A 406 35.90 -17.06 39.36
CA VAL A 406 34.74 -17.91 39.24
C VAL A 406 34.94 -19.05 40.23
N VAL A 407 34.22 -18.99 41.36
CA VAL A 407 34.01 -20.15 42.22
C VAL A 407 33.17 -21.13 41.41
N THR A 408 33.81 -22.17 40.90
CA THR A 408 33.14 -23.32 40.27
C THR A 408 32.36 -24.08 41.34
N GLY A 409 31.10 -23.69 41.53
CA GLY A 409 30.12 -24.52 42.24
C GLY A 409 29.79 -25.75 41.42
N ASN A 410 30.34 -26.90 41.83
CA ASN A 410 29.96 -28.28 41.50
C ASN A 410 29.26 -28.52 40.14
N LEU A 411 30.07 -28.69 39.09
CA LEU A 411 29.69 -29.54 37.95
C LEU A 411 29.95 -31.00 38.34
N ALA A 412 29.03 -31.60 39.11
CA ALA A 412 28.94 -33.05 39.15
C ALA A 412 28.55 -33.53 37.74
N ALA A 413 29.41 -34.34 37.12
CA ALA A 413 29.10 -35.00 35.86
C ALA A 413 27.79 -35.82 36.02
N PRO A 414 26.75 -35.58 35.21
CA PRO A 414 25.51 -36.34 35.34
C PRO A 414 25.71 -37.77 34.82
N SER A 415 25.26 -38.74 35.60
CA SER A 415 25.22 -40.16 35.25
C SER A 415 24.43 -40.40 33.95
N GLN A 416 24.93 -41.32 33.13
CA GLN A 416 24.44 -41.63 31.78
C GLN A 416 23.10 -42.41 31.72
N ALA A 417 22.31 -42.45 32.80
CA ALA A 417 21.09 -43.27 32.85
C ALA A 417 19.82 -42.40 32.82
N SER A 418 19.38 -41.96 31.63
CA SER A 418 18.00 -41.44 31.37
C SER A 418 17.79 -41.02 29.89
N ALA A 419 18.23 -41.81 28.91
CA ALA A 419 18.03 -41.46 27.49
C ALA A 419 16.62 -41.77 26.96
N ASP A 420 15.86 -42.69 27.59
CA ASP A 420 14.60 -43.19 27.03
C ASP A 420 13.33 -42.39 27.41
N HIS A 421 13.40 -41.46 28.36
CA HIS A 421 12.24 -40.65 28.77
C HIS A 421 11.99 -39.40 27.89
N GLY A 422 12.84 -39.15 26.89
CA GLY A 422 12.83 -37.90 26.11
C GLY A 422 11.78 -37.80 24.99
N ARG A 423 11.29 -38.93 24.45
CA ARG A 423 10.32 -38.95 23.33
C ARG A 423 8.88 -38.67 23.78
N TRP A 424 8.49 -39.17 24.95
CA TRP A 424 7.14 -38.98 25.52
C TRP A 424 6.95 -37.60 26.18
N ALA A 425 8.04 -36.92 26.54
CA ALA A 425 8.00 -35.56 27.10
C ALA A 425 7.48 -34.50 26.10
N ILE A 426 7.62 -34.75 24.79
CA ILE A 426 7.11 -33.87 23.71
C ILE A 426 5.58 -33.92 23.65
N LEU A 427 5.00 -35.10 23.85
CA LEU A 427 3.54 -35.34 23.87
C LEU A 427 2.89 -34.96 25.20
N ALA A 428 3.66 -34.49 26.20
CA ALA A 428 3.16 -34.18 27.53
C ALA A 428 2.93 -32.68 27.78
N ASP A 429 3.34 -31.77 26.87
CA ASP A 429 3.08 -30.34 27.03
C ASP A 429 1.73 -29.95 26.40
N PRO A 430 0.68 -29.68 27.19
CA PRO A 430 -0.66 -29.45 26.67
C PRO A 430 -0.75 -28.21 25.78
N VAL A 431 0.12 -27.21 25.99
CA VAL A 431 0.13 -25.98 25.17
C VAL A 431 0.60 -26.29 23.76
N PHE A 432 1.66 -27.10 23.63
CA PHE A 432 2.14 -27.52 22.33
C PHE A 432 1.12 -28.39 21.59
N LEU A 433 0.42 -29.29 22.29
CA LEU A 433 -0.65 -30.10 21.69
C LEU A 433 -1.82 -29.25 21.19
N VAL A 434 -2.28 -28.28 21.98
CA VAL A 434 -3.35 -27.36 21.55
C VAL A 434 -2.91 -26.56 20.33
N ALA A 435 -1.66 -26.06 20.32
CA ALA A 435 -1.12 -25.35 19.18
C ALA A 435 -1.06 -26.22 17.91
N VAL A 436 -0.60 -27.47 18.05
CA VAL A 436 -0.56 -28.42 16.93
C VAL A 436 -1.96 -28.76 16.44
N ALA A 437 -2.93 -28.92 17.34
CA ALA A 437 -4.33 -29.17 16.96
C ALA A 437 -4.93 -27.98 16.20
N LEU A 438 -4.77 -26.76 16.72
CA LEU A 438 -5.24 -25.55 16.04
C LEU A 438 -4.52 -25.33 14.71
N GLY A 439 -3.20 -25.53 14.67
CA GLY A 439 -2.40 -25.46 13.45
C GLY A 439 -2.85 -26.49 12.40
N ALA A 440 -3.17 -27.72 12.81
CA ALA A 440 -3.72 -28.76 11.93
C ALA A 440 -5.08 -28.35 11.36
N VAL A 441 -5.97 -27.76 12.19
CA VAL A 441 -7.24 -27.21 11.71
C VAL A 441 -7.01 -26.12 10.66
N LEU A 442 -6.07 -25.19 10.88
CA LEU A 442 -5.75 -24.13 9.92
C LEU A 442 -5.17 -24.69 8.61
N VAL A 443 -4.34 -25.73 8.67
CA VAL A 443 -3.83 -26.42 7.47
C VAL A 443 -4.96 -27.10 6.72
N VAL A 444 -5.88 -27.76 7.43
CA VAL A 444 -7.08 -28.34 6.82
C VAL A 444 -7.95 -27.26 6.18
N LEU A 445 -8.17 -26.12 6.83
CA LEU A 445 -8.90 -24.99 6.26
C LEU A 445 -8.19 -24.39 5.04
N ALA A 446 -6.86 -24.27 5.06
CA ALA A 446 -6.12 -23.74 3.91
C ALA A 446 -6.19 -24.68 2.68
N LEU A 447 -6.06 -25.98 2.91
CA LEU A 447 -6.04 -26.98 1.83
C LEU A 447 -7.45 -27.32 1.35
N PHE A 448 -8.35 -27.62 2.27
CA PHE A 448 -9.69 -28.15 2.01
C PHE A 448 -10.82 -27.15 2.26
N GLY A 449 -10.55 -25.92 2.69
CA GLY A 449 -11.57 -24.88 2.97
C GLY A 449 -12.63 -24.75 1.87
N PRO A 450 -12.24 -24.66 0.59
CA PRO A 450 -13.18 -24.64 -0.52
C PRO A 450 -14.11 -25.85 -0.64
N HIS A 451 -13.70 -27.02 -0.13
CA HIS A 451 -14.48 -28.25 -0.16
C HIS A 451 -15.32 -28.45 1.11
N LEU A 452 -15.24 -27.54 2.09
CA LEU A 452 -16.01 -27.61 3.35
C LEU A 452 -17.36 -26.88 3.25
N THR A 453 -17.68 -26.31 2.10
CA THR A 453 -18.91 -25.56 1.84
C THR A 453 -19.33 -25.77 0.39
N ASP A 454 -20.63 -25.95 0.17
CA ASP A 454 -21.20 -26.02 -1.18
C ASP A 454 -21.48 -24.61 -1.74
N ALA A 455 -21.51 -23.59 -0.87
CA ALA A 455 -21.68 -22.20 -1.27
C ALA A 455 -20.38 -21.62 -1.88
N SER A 456 -20.51 -20.94 -3.01
CA SER A 456 -19.42 -20.21 -3.68
C SER A 456 -19.24 -18.81 -3.06
N PRO A 457 -18.00 -18.37 -2.77
CA PRO A 457 -17.74 -17.01 -2.28
C PRO A 457 -17.91 -15.93 -3.37
N TYR A 458 -18.19 -16.35 -4.61
CA TYR A 458 -18.30 -15.47 -5.78
C TYR A 458 -19.74 -15.21 -6.19
N VAL A 459 -20.70 -15.94 -5.62
CA VAL A 459 -22.13 -15.77 -5.91
C VAL A 459 -22.69 -14.71 -4.96
N SER A 460 -23.22 -13.63 -5.53
CA SER A 460 -23.98 -12.59 -4.83
C SER A 460 -25.47 -12.88 -4.87
N HIS A 461 -26.17 -12.46 -3.82
CA HIS A 461 -27.62 -12.63 -3.71
C HIS A 461 -28.27 -11.26 -3.51
N GLY A 462 -29.07 -10.84 -4.49
CA GLY A 462 -29.85 -9.60 -4.44
C GLY A 462 -31.10 -9.74 -3.57
N VAL A 463 -32.24 -9.24 -4.04
CA VAL A 463 -33.53 -9.36 -3.34
C VAL A 463 -33.98 -10.82 -3.32
N MET A 464 -34.18 -11.38 -2.13
CA MET A 464 -34.72 -12.74 -1.98
C MET A 464 -35.62 -12.86 -0.75
N MET A 465 -36.36 -13.97 -0.70
CA MET A 465 -37.17 -14.36 0.45
C MET A 465 -36.32 -15.19 1.41
N VAL A 466 -35.96 -14.65 2.57
CA VAL A 466 -35.21 -15.36 3.61
C VAL A 466 -36.12 -15.56 4.81
N ASP A 467 -36.29 -16.81 5.25
CA ASP A 467 -37.16 -17.18 6.38
C ASP A 467 -38.61 -16.65 6.27
N GLY A 468 -39.11 -16.44 5.04
CA GLY A 468 -40.47 -15.97 4.75
C GLY A 468 -40.64 -14.46 4.68
N GLU A 469 -39.56 -13.67 4.82
CA GLU A 469 -39.55 -12.21 4.66
C GLU A 469 -38.76 -11.81 3.41
N ILE A 470 -39.28 -10.85 2.64
CA ILE A 470 -38.54 -10.24 1.54
C ILE A 470 -37.49 -9.31 2.15
N GLY A 471 -36.22 -9.61 1.89
CA GLY A 471 -35.09 -8.80 2.36
C GLY A 471 -34.17 -8.38 1.23
N VAL A 472 -33.17 -7.57 1.61
CA VAL A 472 -32.03 -7.18 0.78
C VAL A 472 -30.75 -7.42 1.57
N PRO A 473 -29.63 -7.74 0.92
CA PRO A 473 -28.35 -7.88 1.60
C PRO A 473 -27.93 -6.57 2.30
N PRO A 474 -27.13 -6.63 3.39
CA PRO A 474 -26.59 -7.84 4.01
C PRO A 474 -27.60 -8.60 4.87
N TYR A 475 -27.76 -9.89 4.63
CA TYR A 475 -28.61 -10.77 5.43
C TYR A 475 -27.93 -11.14 6.77
N PRO A 476 -28.65 -11.07 7.90
CA PRO A 476 -28.13 -11.58 9.17
C PRO A 476 -28.00 -13.11 9.14
N PRO A 477 -27.28 -13.71 10.12
CA PRO A 477 -27.21 -15.16 10.26
C PRO A 477 -28.60 -15.82 10.30
N SER A 478 -28.87 -16.70 9.34
CA SER A 478 -30.15 -17.40 9.15
C SER A 478 -29.92 -18.89 8.84
N GLY A 479 -31.00 -19.65 8.61
CA GLY A 479 -30.89 -21.05 8.17
C GLY A 479 -30.22 -21.19 6.80
N GLU A 480 -30.44 -20.23 5.92
CA GLU A 480 -29.89 -20.18 4.56
C GLU A 480 -28.45 -19.62 4.54
N PHE A 481 -28.18 -18.59 5.35
CA PHE A 481 -26.86 -17.99 5.51
C PHE A 481 -26.36 -18.15 6.95
N PRO A 482 -25.70 -19.26 7.33
CA PRO A 482 -25.36 -19.54 8.72
C PRO A 482 -24.49 -18.48 9.40
N TRP A 483 -23.62 -17.81 8.64
CA TRP A 483 -22.75 -16.72 9.14
C TRP A 483 -23.19 -15.34 8.63
N GLY A 484 -24.36 -15.25 8.01
CA GLY A 484 -24.87 -14.08 7.28
C GLY A 484 -24.20 -13.88 5.92
N THR A 485 -24.59 -12.81 5.23
CA THR A 485 -23.95 -12.40 3.96
C THR A 485 -23.26 -11.05 4.13
N ASP A 486 -22.30 -10.76 3.25
CA ASP A 486 -21.77 -9.40 3.11
C ASP A 486 -22.76 -8.45 2.40
N GLN A 487 -22.34 -7.20 2.15
CA GLN A 487 -23.17 -6.18 1.51
C GLN A 487 -23.56 -6.50 0.07
N LEU A 488 -22.81 -7.38 -0.58
CA LEU A 488 -23.07 -7.89 -1.91
C LEU A 488 -23.95 -9.16 -1.87
N GLY A 489 -24.36 -9.62 -0.68
CA GLY A 489 -25.13 -10.86 -0.56
C GLY A 489 -24.30 -12.14 -0.71
N ARG A 490 -22.97 -12.07 -0.60
CA ARG A 490 -22.08 -13.24 -0.65
C ARG A 490 -22.03 -13.94 0.71
N ASP A 491 -22.07 -15.28 0.72
CA ASP A 491 -22.05 -16.08 1.97
C ASP A 491 -20.73 -15.87 2.75
N MET A 492 -20.84 -15.33 3.98
CA MET A 492 -19.68 -15.09 4.85
C MET A 492 -18.95 -16.38 5.25
N ARG A 493 -19.65 -17.52 5.31
CA ARG A 493 -19.03 -18.83 5.55
C ARG A 493 -18.13 -19.21 4.39
N ALA A 494 -18.61 -19.07 3.16
CA ALA A 494 -17.81 -19.34 1.97
C ALA A 494 -16.60 -18.41 1.91
N LEU A 495 -16.81 -17.11 2.09
CA LEU A 495 -15.75 -16.10 2.06
C LEU A 495 -14.62 -16.37 3.07
N VAL A 496 -14.95 -16.78 4.30
CA VAL A 496 -13.94 -17.04 5.34
C VAL A 496 -13.21 -18.36 5.11
N LEU A 497 -13.91 -19.42 4.66
CA LEU A 497 -13.31 -20.73 4.39
C LEU A 497 -12.37 -20.67 3.18
N TYR A 498 -12.79 -20.02 2.09
CA TYR A 498 -11.93 -19.77 0.94
C TYR A 498 -10.78 -18.81 1.31
N GLY A 499 -11.09 -17.79 2.13
CA GLY A 499 -10.13 -16.80 2.62
C GLY A 499 -8.96 -17.38 3.39
N ALA A 500 -9.17 -18.49 4.10
CA ALA A 500 -8.13 -19.16 4.86
C ALA A 500 -6.91 -19.52 4.00
N ARG A 501 -7.14 -20.02 2.78
CA ARG A 501 -6.07 -20.40 1.85
C ARG A 501 -5.22 -19.19 1.48
N GLN A 502 -5.85 -18.10 1.06
CA GLN A 502 -5.16 -16.91 0.56
C GLN A 502 -4.37 -16.22 1.68
N THR A 503 -5.02 -15.97 2.82
CA THR A 503 -4.40 -15.28 3.96
C THR A 503 -3.23 -16.08 4.54
N LEU A 504 -3.37 -17.40 4.71
CA LEU A 504 -2.31 -18.25 5.27
C LEU A 504 -1.14 -18.43 4.30
N THR A 505 -1.41 -18.53 2.99
CA THR A 505 -0.36 -18.61 1.96
C THR A 505 0.44 -17.31 1.90
N LEU A 506 -0.24 -16.16 1.87
CA LEU A 506 0.41 -14.85 1.89
C LEU A 506 1.29 -14.69 3.15
N ALA A 507 0.74 -15.02 4.33
CA ALA A 507 1.50 -14.95 5.58
C ALA A 507 2.75 -15.84 5.56
N MET A 508 2.62 -17.08 5.04
CA MET A 508 3.74 -18.01 4.92
C MET A 508 4.83 -17.48 4.00
N LEU A 509 4.48 -16.93 2.84
CA LEU A 509 5.44 -16.36 1.88
C LEU A 509 6.17 -15.14 2.45
N VAL A 510 5.44 -14.25 3.14
CA VAL A 510 6.03 -13.11 3.85
C VAL A 510 7.02 -13.58 4.91
N VAL A 511 6.66 -14.55 5.75
CA VAL A 511 7.56 -15.10 6.78
C VAL A 511 8.78 -15.76 6.15
N ALA A 512 8.60 -16.54 5.09
CA ALA A 512 9.71 -17.15 4.36
C ALA A 512 10.69 -16.09 3.82
N ALA A 513 10.17 -15.04 3.17
CA ALA A 513 10.99 -13.94 2.66
C ALA A 513 11.74 -13.22 3.80
N ARG A 514 11.05 -12.89 4.89
CA ARG A 514 11.65 -12.26 6.09
C ARG A 514 12.74 -13.12 6.71
N LEU A 515 12.52 -14.44 6.82
CA LEU A 515 13.52 -15.37 7.36
C LEU A 515 14.75 -15.47 6.48
N VAL A 516 14.57 -15.57 5.15
CA VAL A 516 15.71 -15.63 4.22
C VAL A 516 16.58 -14.37 4.34
N VAL A 517 15.96 -13.19 4.24
CA VAL A 517 16.68 -11.91 4.32
C VAL A 517 17.25 -11.66 5.72
N GLY A 518 16.42 -11.86 6.75
CA GLY A 518 16.76 -11.60 8.15
C GLY A 518 17.83 -12.54 8.70
N VAL A 519 17.73 -13.86 8.46
CA VAL A 519 18.75 -14.83 8.90
C VAL A 519 20.07 -14.56 8.19
N ALA A 520 20.06 -14.30 6.88
CA ALA A 520 21.27 -14.00 6.14
C ALA A 520 21.95 -12.72 6.67
N ALA A 521 21.19 -11.62 6.78
CA ALA A 521 21.70 -10.36 7.30
C ALA A 521 22.20 -10.47 8.75
N GLY A 522 21.43 -11.14 9.61
CA GLY A 522 21.78 -11.34 11.03
C GLY A 522 23.02 -12.20 11.22
N MET A 523 23.17 -13.26 10.42
CA MET A 523 24.36 -14.12 10.47
C MET A 523 25.63 -13.37 10.07
N VAL A 524 25.57 -12.62 8.97
CA VAL A 524 26.69 -11.80 8.49
C VAL A 524 27.01 -10.72 9.51
N ALA A 525 26.02 -9.94 9.96
CA ALA A 525 26.22 -8.87 10.94
C ALA A 525 26.76 -9.38 12.28
N GLY A 526 26.28 -10.52 12.77
CA GLY A 526 26.73 -11.13 14.03
C GLY A 526 28.14 -11.73 13.94
N TRP A 527 28.48 -12.34 12.80
CA TRP A 527 29.81 -12.88 12.60
C TRP A 527 30.87 -11.78 12.54
N TRP A 528 30.62 -10.73 11.75
CA TRP A 528 31.48 -9.55 11.64
C TRP A 528 31.03 -8.42 12.57
N LYS A 529 30.77 -8.73 13.85
CA LYS A 529 30.42 -7.74 14.88
C LYS A 529 31.41 -6.57 14.88
N GLY A 530 30.90 -5.34 14.79
CA GLY A 530 31.70 -4.10 14.70
C GLY A 530 32.16 -3.72 13.27
N GLY A 531 31.94 -4.60 12.29
CA GLY A 531 32.24 -4.35 10.88
C GLY A 531 31.38 -3.26 10.23
N LEU A 532 31.66 -2.93 8.98
CA LEU A 532 30.86 -1.95 8.20
C LEU A 532 29.43 -2.46 8.00
N PHE A 533 29.27 -3.72 7.59
CA PHE A 533 27.97 -4.34 7.36
C PHE A 533 27.12 -4.37 8.63
N ASP A 534 27.70 -4.76 9.77
CA ASP A 534 27.03 -4.73 11.07
C ASP A 534 26.52 -3.32 11.42
N ARG A 535 27.35 -2.30 11.21
CA ARG A 535 26.97 -0.90 11.45
C ARG A 535 25.88 -0.42 10.49
N LEU A 536 25.94 -0.79 9.21
CA LEU A 536 24.90 -0.46 8.23
C LEU A 536 23.56 -1.08 8.61
N VAL A 537 23.55 -2.39 8.91
CA VAL A 537 22.35 -3.12 9.32
C VAL A 537 21.75 -2.47 10.57
N ASN A 538 22.52 -2.25 11.63
CA ASN A 538 22.02 -1.57 12.84
C ASN A 538 21.53 -0.14 12.57
N GLY A 539 22.17 0.58 11.64
CA GLY A 539 21.74 1.91 11.20
C GLY A 539 20.35 1.88 10.55
N LEU A 540 20.16 1.00 9.56
CA LEU A 540 18.86 0.81 8.88
C LEU A 540 17.77 0.39 9.86
N LEU A 541 18.10 -0.52 10.79
CA LEU A 541 17.16 -0.99 11.81
C LEU A 541 16.66 0.12 12.73
N ALA A 542 17.52 1.09 13.07
CA ALA A 542 17.10 2.23 13.89
C ALA A 542 16.19 3.19 13.13
N VAL A 543 16.39 3.36 11.82
CA VAL A 543 15.49 4.12 10.95
C VAL A 543 14.12 3.44 10.89
N TRP A 544 14.09 2.13 10.61
CA TRP A 544 12.86 1.34 10.57
C TRP A 544 12.13 1.30 11.90
N ALA A 545 12.86 1.34 13.01
CA ALA A 545 12.27 1.33 14.33
C ALA A 545 11.43 2.56 14.67
N ALA A 546 11.66 3.68 13.99
CA ALA A 546 10.97 4.93 14.23
C ALA A 546 9.63 5.05 13.48
N PHE A 547 9.41 4.23 12.46
CA PHE A 547 8.15 4.20 11.71
C PHE A 547 7.11 3.29 12.37
N PRO A 548 5.84 3.69 12.43
CA PRO A 548 4.75 2.76 12.65
C PRO A 548 4.74 1.71 11.53
N ILE A 549 4.94 0.44 11.90
CA ILE A 549 5.11 -0.68 10.95
C ILE A 549 3.92 -0.81 9.99
N SER A 550 2.69 -0.65 10.50
CA SER A 550 1.45 -0.71 9.71
C SER A 550 1.38 0.39 8.65
N LEU A 551 1.66 1.63 9.03
CA LEU A 551 1.62 2.76 8.11
C LEU A 551 2.76 2.70 7.07
N PHE A 552 3.95 2.28 7.49
CA PHE A 552 5.06 2.12 6.56
C PHE A 552 4.80 1.00 5.55
N ALA A 553 4.21 -0.12 5.99
CA ALA A 553 3.76 -1.17 5.10
C ALA A 553 2.68 -0.66 4.11
N MET A 554 1.70 0.11 4.58
CA MET A 554 0.69 0.73 3.73
C MET A 554 1.30 1.61 2.64
N ILE A 555 2.20 2.53 3.01
CA ILE A 555 2.88 3.42 2.05
C ILE A 555 3.62 2.60 0.99
N LEU A 556 4.37 1.57 1.39
CA LEU A 556 5.10 0.71 0.44
C LEU A 556 4.17 -0.10 -0.47
N ILE A 557 3.06 -0.62 0.06
CA ILE A 557 2.07 -1.37 -0.73
C ILE A 557 1.44 -0.46 -1.78
N LEU A 558 1.02 0.74 -1.40
CA LEU A 558 0.46 1.73 -2.32
C LEU A 558 1.51 2.22 -3.33
N ALA A 559 2.75 2.41 -2.91
CA ALA A 559 3.87 2.80 -3.75
C ALA A 559 4.18 1.77 -4.85
N ILE A 560 4.23 0.49 -4.49
CA ILE A 560 4.53 -0.61 -5.43
C ILE A 560 3.31 -0.91 -6.31
N GLY A 561 2.10 -0.76 -5.78
CA GLY A 561 0.84 -1.02 -6.48
C GLY A 561 0.11 -2.21 -5.87
N ILE A 562 -1.04 -1.94 -5.24
CA ILE A 562 -1.85 -2.92 -4.53
C ILE A 562 -2.52 -3.95 -5.47
N GLU A 563 -2.73 -3.57 -6.73
CA GLU A 563 -3.38 -4.38 -7.77
C GLU A 563 -2.50 -5.53 -8.27
N ARG A 564 -1.17 -5.43 -8.15
CA ARG A 564 -0.20 -6.50 -8.48
C ARG A 564 -0.24 -7.70 -7.51
N GLY A 565 -1.15 -7.66 -6.54
CA GLY A 565 -1.47 -8.79 -5.69
C GLY A 565 -0.39 -9.20 -4.70
N MET A 566 -0.17 -10.51 -4.63
CA MET A 566 0.53 -11.15 -3.53
C MET A 566 2.01 -10.76 -3.49
N SER A 567 2.62 -10.56 -4.65
CA SER A 567 4.03 -10.17 -4.79
C SER A 567 4.34 -8.84 -4.11
N THR A 568 3.45 -7.84 -4.26
CA THR A 568 3.55 -6.53 -3.60
C THR A 568 3.56 -6.67 -2.09
N PHE A 569 2.61 -7.44 -1.53
CA PHE A 569 2.54 -7.66 -0.09
C PHE A 569 3.77 -8.42 0.43
N VAL A 570 4.23 -9.46 -0.28
CA VAL A 570 5.45 -10.19 0.12
C VAL A 570 6.65 -9.27 0.14
N LEU A 571 6.87 -8.46 -0.90
CA LEU A 571 7.99 -7.54 -0.99
C LEU A 571 7.92 -6.45 0.08
N ALA A 572 6.79 -5.74 0.18
CA ALA A 572 6.59 -4.66 1.15
C ALA A 572 6.72 -5.16 2.59
N LEU A 573 6.01 -6.23 2.95
CA LEU A 573 6.04 -6.76 4.32
C LEU A 573 7.39 -7.41 4.66
N CYS A 574 8.14 -7.93 3.68
CA CYS A 574 9.52 -8.36 3.88
C CYS A 574 10.43 -7.17 4.22
N LEU A 575 10.37 -6.09 3.43
CA LEU A 575 11.17 -4.87 3.63
C LEU A 575 10.94 -4.22 5.00
N VAL A 576 9.71 -4.28 5.51
CA VAL A 576 9.36 -3.72 6.82
C VAL A 576 9.81 -4.62 7.98
N GLY A 577 9.74 -5.94 7.84
CA GLY A 577 9.88 -6.87 8.98
C GLY A 577 11.18 -7.67 9.09
N TRP A 578 12.03 -7.72 8.06
CA TRP A 578 13.29 -8.52 8.09
C TRP A 578 14.21 -8.15 9.25
N GLY A 579 14.07 -6.94 9.76
CA GLY A 579 14.99 -6.36 10.72
C GLY A 579 14.96 -7.00 12.10
N GLU A 580 13.78 -7.36 12.60
CA GLU A 580 13.61 -7.97 13.93
C GLU A 580 14.26 -9.36 13.96
N ILE A 581 14.08 -10.13 12.89
CA ILE A 581 14.74 -11.43 12.68
C ILE A 581 16.26 -11.26 12.61
N SER A 582 16.74 -10.28 11.84
CA SER A 582 18.18 -10.00 11.72
C SER A 582 18.81 -9.69 13.08
N GLN A 583 18.17 -8.86 13.91
CA GLN A 583 18.67 -8.53 15.26
C GLN A 583 18.73 -9.76 16.17
N TYR A 584 17.68 -10.59 16.15
CA TYR A 584 17.62 -11.81 16.95
C TYR A 584 18.73 -12.79 16.56
N ILE A 585 18.83 -13.11 15.26
CA ILE A 585 19.84 -14.04 14.73
C ILE A 585 21.26 -13.52 14.96
N ARG A 586 21.47 -12.21 14.79
CA ARG A 586 22.74 -11.56 15.11
C ARG A 586 23.15 -11.81 16.57
N GLY A 587 22.23 -11.65 17.51
CA GLY A 587 22.47 -11.90 18.93
C GLY A 587 22.89 -13.35 19.19
N GLU A 588 22.17 -14.30 18.61
CA GLU A 588 22.48 -15.73 18.71
C GLU A 588 23.86 -16.07 18.12
N VAL A 589 24.21 -15.53 16.95
CA VAL A 589 25.53 -15.76 16.33
C VAL A 589 26.66 -15.22 17.19
N ILE A 590 26.51 -14.04 17.78
CA ILE A 590 27.50 -13.47 18.70
C ILE A 590 27.68 -14.39 19.92
N GLY A 591 26.58 -14.93 20.45
CA GLY A 591 26.61 -15.88 21.58
C GLY A 591 27.25 -17.23 21.21
N LEU A 592 27.00 -17.74 20.00
CA LEU A 592 27.59 -18.98 19.51
C LEU A 592 29.09 -18.84 19.23
N ARG A 593 29.53 -17.71 18.67
CA ARG A 593 30.93 -17.47 18.26
C ARG A 593 31.95 -17.72 19.37
N GLY A 594 31.59 -17.49 20.63
CA GLY A 594 32.45 -17.72 21.80
C GLY A 594 32.42 -19.14 22.37
N LYS A 595 31.75 -20.11 21.71
CA LYS A 595 31.66 -21.49 22.20
C LYS A 595 32.89 -22.32 21.80
N PRO A 596 33.38 -23.23 22.66
CA PRO A 596 34.63 -23.98 22.43
C PRO A 596 34.69 -24.78 21.12
N PHE A 597 33.55 -25.28 20.61
CA PHE A 597 33.54 -26.04 19.36
C PHE A 597 33.84 -25.18 18.12
N LEU A 598 33.51 -23.87 18.15
CA LEU A 598 33.88 -22.94 17.08
C LEU A 598 35.33 -22.48 17.21
N GLU A 599 35.83 -22.30 18.43
CA GLU A 599 37.24 -22.03 18.67
C GLU A 599 38.12 -23.18 18.16
N GLY A 600 37.71 -24.43 18.43
CA GLY A 600 38.36 -25.62 17.89
C GLY A 600 38.32 -25.68 16.36
N ALA A 601 37.16 -25.44 15.73
CA ALA A 601 37.06 -25.41 14.27
C ALA A 601 37.96 -24.33 13.64
N ARG A 602 38.06 -23.15 14.27
CA ARG A 602 38.96 -22.08 13.83
C ARG A 602 40.43 -22.47 14.01
N ALA A 603 40.80 -23.15 15.10
CA ALA A 603 42.15 -23.63 15.34
C ALA A 603 42.62 -24.65 14.29
N VAL A 604 41.69 -25.44 13.73
CA VAL A 604 41.94 -26.40 12.64
C VAL A 604 41.95 -25.73 11.25
N GLY A 605 41.71 -24.41 11.18
CA GLY A 605 41.80 -23.65 9.93
C GLY A 605 40.54 -23.70 9.05
N VAL A 606 39.38 -24.07 9.60
CA VAL A 606 38.10 -24.04 8.86
C VAL A 606 37.79 -22.59 8.47
N PRO A 607 37.43 -22.29 7.21
CA PRO A 607 37.15 -20.92 6.78
C PRO A 607 35.81 -20.40 7.37
N PRO A 608 35.66 -19.07 7.52
CA PRO A 608 34.46 -18.45 8.10
C PRO A 608 33.13 -18.87 7.48
N GLU A 609 33.10 -19.01 6.16
CA GLU A 609 31.88 -19.39 5.42
C GLU A 609 31.44 -20.82 5.77
N ASP A 610 32.40 -21.75 5.87
CA ASP A 610 32.12 -23.12 6.31
C ASP A 610 31.76 -23.19 7.79
N MET A 611 32.34 -22.33 8.64
CA MET A 611 31.92 -22.21 10.04
C MET A 611 30.47 -21.71 10.13
N LEU A 612 30.10 -20.70 9.35
CA LEU A 612 28.73 -20.18 9.32
C LEU A 612 27.72 -21.21 8.81
N ARG A 613 28.00 -21.86 7.69
CA ARG A 613 27.08 -22.82 7.05
C ARG A 613 27.01 -24.17 7.75
N ARG A 614 28.14 -24.74 8.21
CA ARG A 614 28.21 -26.10 8.75
C ARG A 614 28.13 -26.17 10.28
N HIS A 615 28.47 -25.10 10.98
CA HIS A 615 28.52 -25.10 12.45
C HIS A 615 27.49 -24.15 13.05
N ILE A 616 27.37 -22.92 12.56
CA ILE A 616 26.43 -21.94 13.16
C ILE A 616 24.99 -22.22 12.72
N LEU A 617 24.72 -22.27 11.41
CA LEU A 617 23.35 -22.42 10.89
C LEU A 617 22.60 -23.64 11.46
N PRO A 618 23.21 -24.84 11.56
CA PRO A 618 22.53 -26.00 12.17
C PRO A 618 22.23 -25.83 13.66
N ASN A 619 23.03 -25.03 14.37
CA ASN A 619 22.80 -24.69 15.78
C ASN A 619 21.75 -23.58 15.94
N LEU A 620 21.51 -22.78 14.91
CA LEU A 620 20.45 -21.76 14.88
C LEU A 620 19.09 -22.33 14.44
N ALA A 621 19.08 -23.45 13.73
CA ALA A 621 17.86 -24.08 13.22
C ALA A 621 16.71 -24.21 14.24
N PRO A 622 16.95 -24.60 15.51
CA PRO A 622 15.87 -24.66 16.52
C PRO A 622 15.26 -23.27 16.79
N SER A 623 16.10 -22.25 16.92
CA SER A 623 15.68 -20.87 17.16
C SER A 623 14.97 -20.27 15.94
N ILE A 624 15.43 -20.60 14.73
CA ILE A 624 14.78 -20.21 13.46
C ILE A 624 13.37 -20.81 13.36
N LEU A 625 13.19 -22.08 13.75
CA LEU A 625 11.88 -22.75 13.72
C LEU A 625 10.88 -22.10 14.69
N VAL A 626 11.33 -21.80 15.91
CA VAL A 626 10.51 -21.06 16.90
C VAL A 626 10.16 -19.67 16.39
N LEU A 627 11.15 -18.97 15.82
CA LEU A 627 10.97 -17.62 15.29
C LEU A 627 10.00 -17.61 14.12
N ALA A 628 10.06 -18.60 13.22
CA ALA A 628 9.13 -18.73 12.10
C ALA A 628 7.67 -18.81 12.58
N ALA A 629 7.40 -19.60 13.63
CA ALA A 629 6.06 -19.71 14.21
C ALA A 629 5.59 -18.39 14.86
N LEU A 630 6.45 -17.69 15.59
CA LEU A 630 6.10 -16.39 16.17
C LEU A 630 5.90 -15.31 15.11
N GLU A 631 6.72 -15.31 14.06
CA GLU A 631 6.59 -14.40 12.91
C GLU A 631 5.31 -14.62 12.13
N MET A 632 4.81 -15.86 12.01
CA MET A 632 3.49 -16.13 11.42
C MET A 632 2.39 -15.37 12.17
N GLY A 633 2.39 -15.42 13.51
CA GLY A 633 1.47 -14.65 14.33
C GLY A 633 1.60 -13.14 14.12
N ALA A 634 2.84 -12.63 14.07
CA ALA A 634 3.10 -11.20 13.85
C ALA A 634 2.69 -10.71 12.46
N VAL A 635 2.89 -11.51 11.41
CA VAL A 635 2.48 -11.19 10.03
C VAL A 635 0.97 -11.21 9.90
N LEU A 636 0.28 -12.22 10.43
CA LEU A 636 -1.19 -12.29 10.40
C LEU A 636 -1.82 -11.11 11.15
N LEU A 637 -1.22 -10.71 12.26
CA LEU A 637 -1.63 -9.54 13.02
C LEU A 637 -1.48 -8.25 12.22
N LEU A 638 -0.34 -8.06 11.56
CA LEU A 638 -0.10 -6.93 10.67
C LEU A 638 -1.06 -6.91 9.48
N LEU A 639 -1.33 -8.06 8.87
CA LEU A 639 -2.33 -8.20 7.80
C LEU A 639 -3.72 -7.79 8.29
N SER A 640 -4.13 -8.21 9.49
CA SER A 640 -5.43 -7.81 10.06
C SER A 640 -5.54 -6.31 10.30
N GLU A 641 -4.45 -5.67 10.77
CA GLU A 641 -4.37 -4.22 10.98
C GLU A 641 -4.42 -3.47 9.65
N LEU A 642 -3.69 -3.94 8.62
CA LEU A 642 -3.72 -3.38 7.27
C LEU A 642 -5.10 -3.52 6.62
N GLY A 643 -5.73 -4.68 6.74
CA GLY A 643 -7.09 -4.92 6.24
C GLY A 643 -8.09 -3.94 6.84
N PHE A 644 -8.04 -3.75 8.16
CA PHE A 644 -8.87 -2.75 8.83
C PHE A 644 -8.57 -1.31 8.37
N LEU A 645 -7.31 -0.99 8.07
CA LEU A 645 -6.90 0.30 7.47
C LEU A 645 -7.27 0.43 5.98
N GLY A 646 -7.90 -0.58 5.38
CA GLY A 646 -8.36 -0.57 3.99
C GLY A 646 -7.30 -1.03 2.98
N ILE A 647 -6.25 -1.70 3.44
CA ILE A 647 -5.18 -2.24 2.60
C ILE A 647 -5.25 -3.76 2.62
N PHE A 648 -5.64 -4.34 1.49
CA PHE A 648 -5.83 -5.78 1.34
C PHE A 648 -5.40 -6.25 -0.05
N LEU A 649 -5.29 -7.57 -0.21
CA LEU A 649 -4.81 -8.19 -1.43
C LEU A 649 -5.72 -7.83 -2.63
N GLY A 650 -5.14 -7.24 -3.67
CA GLY A 650 -5.83 -6.97 -4.95
C GLY A 650 -6.48 -5.60 -5.08
N GLY A 651 -6.43 -4.72 -4.07
CA GLY A 651 -6.88 -3.31 -4.18
C GLY A 651 -8.39 -3.09 -4.24
N GLY A 652 -9.14 -4.14 -4.57
CA GLY A 652 -10.57 -4.13 -4.75
C GLY A 652 -11.00 -3.48 -6.06
N TYR A 653 -12.20 -3.81 -6.51
CA TYR A 653 -12.86 -3.20 -7.66
C TYR A 653 -14.06 -2.39 -7.22
N ARG A 654 -14.49 -1.44 -8.07
CA ARG A 654 -15.59 -0.53 -7.76
C ARG A 654 -16.91 -1.19 -8.12
N VAL A 655 -17.79 -1.35 -7.13
CA VAL A 655 -19.17 -1.78 -7.33
C VAL A 655 -20.09 -0.61 -7.07
N MET A 656 -21.04 -0.41 -7.99
CA MET A 656 -22.12 0.55 -7.80
C MET A 656 -23.23 -0.14 -7.00
N ILE A 657 -23.46 0.28 -5.76
CA ILE A 657 -24.60 -0.20 -4.98
C ILE A 657 -25.73 0.80 -5.15
N GLY A 658 -26.75 0.41 -5.91
CA GLY A 658 -28.03 1.09 -5.98
C GLY A 658 -28.94 0.65 -4.83
N GLU A 659 -29.20 1.52 -3.86
CA GLU A 659 -30.41 1.35 -3.04
C GLU A 659 -31.60 1.81 -3.89
N ALA A 660 -32.57 0.93 -4.13
CA ALA A 660 -33.85 1.29 -4.75
C ALA A 660 -34.48 2.46 -3.97
N GLY A 661 -34.41 3.68 -4.52
CA GLY A 661 -34.96 4.90 -3.92
C GLY A 661 -33.95 5.99 -3.54
N ARG A 662 -32.63 5.78 -3.66
CA ARG A 662 -31.65 6.88 -3.54
C ARG A 662 -31.31 7.47 -4.92
N MET A 663 -31.28 8.80 -4.98
CA MET A 663 -30.95 9.57 -6.19
C MET A 663 -29.44 9.55 -6.52
N SER A 664 -28.60 9.03 -5.60
CA SER A 664 -27.15 8.89 -5.80
C SER A 664 -26.68 7.46 -5.50
N PRO A 665 -26.05 6.76 -6.45
CA PRO A 665 -25.47 5.45 -6.20
C PRO A 665 -24.28 5.54 -5.24
N VAL A 666 -24.13 4.54 -4.36
CA VAL A 666 -22.96 4.43 -3.47
C VAL A 666 -21.90 3.58 -4.17
N ILE A 667 -20.78 4.19 -4.55
CA ILE A 667 -19.63 3.45 -5.09
C ILE A 667 -18.84 2.88 -3.92
N ALA A 668 -18.81 1.56 -3.77
CA ALA A 668 -18.06 0.86 -2.74
C ALA A 668 -16.96 0.00 -3.37
N PHE A 669 -15.81 -0.10 -2.71
CA PHE A 669 -14.66 -0.90 -3.16
C PHE A 669 -14.70 -2.26 -2.48
N TYR A 670 -14.77 -3.34 -3.26
CA TYR A 670 -14.80 -4.71 -2.75
C TYR A 670 -13.67 -5.55 -3.33
N SER A 671 -13.14 -6.47 -2.53
CA SER A 671 -12.30 -7.54 -3.07
C SER A 671 -13.13 -8.65 -3.69
N ASP A 672 -12.74 -9.04 -4.89
CA ASP A 672 -13.12 -10.31 -5.54
C ASP A 672 -12.27 -11.48 -5.03
N VAL A 673 -11.24 -11.24 -4.21
CA VAL A 673 -10.47 -12.29 -3.55
C VAL A 673 -11.07 -12.59 -2.18
N PRO A 674 -11.50 -13.84 -1.93
CA PRO A 674 -11.79 -14.27 -0.57
C PRO A 674 -10.46 -14.27 0.19
N GLU A 675 -10.26 -13.29 1.06
CA GLU A 675 -9.07 -13.07 1.86
C GLU A 675 -9.50 -12.32 3.14
N TRP A 676 -9.03 -12.74 4.31
CA TRP A 676 -9.57 -12.24 5.57
C TRP A 676 -9.33 -10.74 5.79
N SER A 677 -8.19 -10.17 5.37
CA SER A 677 -7.95 -8.72 5.45
C SER A 677 -8.89 -7.93 4.54
N ALA A 678 -9.21 -8.44 3.36
CA ALA A 678 -10.22 -7.86 2.47
C ALA A 678 -11.61 -7.86 3.11
N LEU A 679 -12.01 -8.96 3.76
CA LEU A 679 -13.26 -9.02 4.50
C LEU A 679 -13.33 -7.97 5.60
N LEU A 680 -12.22 -7.73 6.32
CA LEU A 680 -12.11 -6.68 7.32
C LEU A 680 -12.16 -5.26 6.73
N ALA A 681 -11.60 -5.05 5.54
CA ALA A 681 -11.61 -3.76 4.87
C ALA A 681 -13.02 -3.34 4.46
N ASN A 682 -13.79 -4.27 3.89
CA ASN A 682 -15.15 -4.02 3.39
C ASN A 682 -16.11 -3.57 4.50
N ILE A 683 -15.87 -4.01 5.75
CA ILE A 683 -16.80 -3.80 6.86
C ILE A 683 -16.45 -2.60 7.75
N ARG A 684 -15.28 -1.99 7.59
CA ARG A 684 -14.74 -1.03 8.58
C ARG A 684 -15.66 0.18 8.82
N GLN A 685 -16.48 0.54 7.84
CA GLN A 685 -17.49 1.60 7.93
C GLN A 685 -18.84 1.12 8.48
N TRP A 686 -19.11 -0.19 8.43
CA TRP A 686 -20.44 -0.78 8.61
C TRP A 686 -20.57 -1.73 9.80
N TRP A 687 -19.46 -2.11 10.43
CA TRP A 687 -19.44 -3.11 11.51
C TRP A 687 -20.38 -2.79 12.69
N ARG A 688 -20.69 -1.50 12.92
CA ARG A 688 -21.64 -1.08 13.97
C ARG A 688 -23.08 -1.44 13.62
N SER A 689 -23.44 -1.33 12.34
CA SER A 689 -24.77 -1.68 11.82
C SER A 689 -24.90 -3.19 11.59
N TYR A 690 -23.81 -3.83 11.14
CA TYR A 690 -23.78 -5.26 10.80
C TYR A 690 -22.62 -5.98 11.50
N PRO A 691 -22.70 -6.23 12.82
CA PRO A 691 -21.57 -6.79 13.59
C PRO A 691 -21.12 -8.18 13.12
N TRP A 692 -22.04 -9.01 12.61
CA TRP A 692 -21.71 -10.38 12.15
C TRP A 692 -20.67 -10.40 11.02
N LEU A 693 -20.66 -9.37 10.17
CA LEU A 693 -19.68 -9.22 9.09
C LEU A 693 -18.24 -9.13 9.60
N ALA A 694 -18.06 -8.59 10.81
CA ALA A 694 -16.77 -8.43 11.45
C ALA A 694 -16.32 -9.66 12.20
N TRP A 695 -17.24 -10.33 12.88
CA TRP A 695 -16.92 -11.43 13.77
C TRP A 695 -16.23 -12.60 13.08
N SER A 696 -16.72 -12.97 11.90
CA SER A 696 -16.25 -14.16 11.21
C SER A 696 -14.79 -14.06 10.73
N PRO A 697 -14.35 -13.02 9.97
CA PRO A 697 -12.93 -12.86 9.63
C PRO A 697 -12.06 -12.49 10.84
N ALA A 698 -12.58 -11.72 11.80
CA ALA A 698 -11.86 -11.34 13.02
C ALA A 698 -11.49 -12.56 13.88
N LEU A 699 -12.44 -13.49 14.08
CA LEU A 699 -12.21 -14.69 14.85
C LEU A 699 -11.23 -15.62 14.15
N ALA A 700 -11.33 -15.74 12.82
CA ALA A 700 -10.41 -16.53 12.01
C ALA A 700 -8.96 -16.04 12.19
N PHE A 701 -8.72 -14.72 12.09
CA PHE A 701 -7.40 -14.14 12.39
C PHE A 701 -6.96 -14.43 13.82
N SER A 702 -7.82 -14.17 14.81
CA SER A 702 -7.48 -14.32 16.22
C SER A 702 -7.09 -15.76 16.58
N VAL A 703 -7.82 -16.75 16.05
CA VAL A 703 -7.52 -18.17 16.22
C VAL A 703 -6.21 -18.54 15.53
N ALA A 704 -5.97 -18.03 14.32
CA ALA A 704 -4.74 -18.27 13.59
C ALA A 704 -3.51 -17.70 14.32
N ILE A 705 -3.57 -16.44 14.72
CA ILE A 705 -2.50 -15.77 15.48
C ILE A 705 -2.25 -16.52 16.80
N LEU A 706 -3.31 -16.90 17.51
CA LEU A 706 -3.21 -17.67 18.74
C LEU A 706 -2.53 -19.03 18.52
N ALA A 707 -2.90 -19.75 17.47
CA ALA A 707 -2.31 -21.05 17.14
C ALA A 707 -0.80 -20.95 16.91
N PHE A 708 -0.37 -19.96 16.12
CA PHE A 708 1.05 -19.75 15.81
C PHE A 708 1.86 -19.23 17.01
N ASN A 709 1.30 -18.33 17.82
CA ASN A 709 1.95 -17.85 19.05
C ASN A 709 2.07 -18.97 20.11
N LEU A 710 1.02 -19.77 20.32
CA LEU A 710 1.08 -20.96 21.18
C LEU A 710 2.07 -21.98 20.61
N GLY A 711 2.13 -22.14 19.28
CA GLY A 711 3.02 -23.06 18.58
C GLY A 711 4.48 -22.71 18.78
N GLY A 712 4.85 -21.44 18.57
CA GLY A 712 6.21 -20.95 18.79
C GLY A 712 6.67 -21.13 20.23
N GLU A 713 5.84 -20.74 21.20
CA GLU A 713 6.18 -20.91 22.61
C GLU A 713 6.21 -22.37 23.06
N GLY A 714 5.22 -23.17 22.64
CA GLY A 714 5.15 -24.60 22.93
C GLY A 714 6.39 -25.32 22.39
N LEU A 715 6.76 -25.03 21.15
CA LEU A 715 7.95 -25.57 20.51
C LEU A 715 9.23 -25.16 21.26
N ARG A 716 9.35 -23.89 21.65
CA ARG A 716 10.50 -23.42 22.44
C ARG A 716 10.66 -24.23 23.73
N ARG A 717 9.59 -24.45 24.49
CA ARG A 717 9.62 -25.23 25.74
C ARG A 717 9.99 -26.67 25.51
N VAL A 718 9.46 -27.28 24.46
CA VAL A 718 9.79 -28.65 24.07
C VAL A 718 11.27 -28.74 23.73
N LEU A 719 11.82 -27.81 22.96
CA LEU A 719 13.23 -27.78 22.59
C LEU A 719 14.16 -27.50 23.78
N GLU A 720 13.75 -26.69 24.75
CA GLU A 720 14.50 -26.44 25.99
C GLU A 720 14.51 -27.69 26.92
N LYS A 721 13.39 -28.44 26.98
CA LYS A 721 13.26 -29.64 27.82
C LYS A 721 13.86 -30.90 27.18
N SER A 722 13.72 -31.04 25.86
CA SER A 722 14.20 -32.20 25.12
C SER A 722 15.68 -32.01 24.76
N ARG A 723 16.56 -32.88 25.26
CA ARG A 723 18.00 -32.89 24.86
C ARG A 723 18.23 -33.39 23.42
N VAL A 724 17.18 -33.41 22.59
CA VAL A 724 17.25 -33.87 21.20
C VAL A 724 17.85 -32.74 20.39
N SER A 725 19.04 -32.96 19.82
CA SER A 725 19.65 -32.02 18.88
C SER A 725 18.80 -31.93 17.59
N PRO A 726 18.17 -30.79 17.30
CA PRO A 726 17.37 -30.63 16.07
C PRO A 726 18.26 -30.56 14.82
N ALA A 727 19.59 -30.51 14.98
CA ALA A 727 20.55 -30.59 13.88
C ALA A 727 20.45 -31.90 13.07
N ARG A 728 19.80 -32.94 13.61
CA ARG A 728 19.45 -34.16 12.85
C ARG A 728 18.21 -34.00 11.97
N TRP A 729 17.32 -33.07 12.31
CA TRP A 729 16.04 -32.82 11.62
C TRP A 729 16.18 -31.78 10.52
N VAL A 730 17.17 -30.88 10.63
CA VAL A 730 17.51 -29.86 9.64
C VAL A 730 18.86 -30.21 9.00
N ASN A 731 18.86 -31.22 8.14
CA ASN A 731 19.95 -31.52 7.21
C ASN A 731 19.70 -30.82 5.85
N ARG A 732 20.68 -30.87 4.94
CA ARG A 732 20.53 -30.31 3.58
C ARG A 732 19.29 -30.86 2.85
N ALA A 733 18.97 -32.13 3.05
CA ALA A 733 17.82 -32.78 2.42
C ALA A 733 16.47 -32.27 2.95
N SER A 734 16.37 -31.89 4.23
CA SER A 734 15.16 -31.26 4.79
C SER A 734 14.99 -29.81 4.35
N LEU A 735 16.07 -29.04 4.19
CA LEU A 735 15.99 -27.68 3.64
C LEU A 735 15.63 -27.71 2.15
N VAL A 736 16.28 -28.60 1.40
CA VAL A 736 15.92 -28.90 0.00
C VAL A 736 14.50 -29.44 -0.08
N GLY A 737 14.07 -30.26 0.88
CA GLY A 737 12.71 -30.79 0.96
C GLY A 737 11.67 -29.70 1.16
N VAL A 738 11.90 -28.72 2.04
CA VAL A 738 11.00 -27.57 2.20
C VAL A 738 10.98 -26.70 0.95
N ILE A 739 12.15 -26.38 0.38
CA ILE A 739 12.24 -25.62 -0.88
C ILE A 739 11.57 -26.38 -2.03
N ALA A 740 11.71 -27.70 -2.07
CA ALA A 740 11.10 -28.55 -3.08
C ALA A 740 9.58 -28.70 -2.86
N VAL A 741 9.07 -28.71 -1.62
CA VAL A 741 7.62 -28.73 -1.35
C VAL A 741 6.99 -27.38 -1.68
N VAL A 742 7.64 -26.26 -1.30
CA VAL A 742 7.17 -24.92 -1.66
C VAL A 742 7.28 -24.70 -3.17
N GLY A 743 8.40 -25.09 -3.77
CA GLY A 743 8.62 -25.06 -5.22
C GLY A 743 7.69 -25.98 -6.00
N ALA A 744 7.43 -27.21 -5.51
CA ALA A 744 6.47 -28.13 -6.11
C ALA A 744 5.04 -27.66 -5.90
N GLY A 745 4.71 -27.02 -4.77
CA GLY A 745 3.42 -26.35 -4.58
C GLY A 745 3.23 -25.26 -5.63
N MET A 746 4.17 -24.32 -5.75
CA MET A 746 4.14 -23.28 -6.78
C MET A 746 4.11 -23.86 -8.20
N TRP A 747 4.88 -24.92 -8.46
CA TRP A 747 4.92 -25.59 -9.76
C TRP A 747 3.62 -26.35 -10.06
N ILE A 748 3.02 -27.05 -9.11
CA ILE A 748 1.74 -27.74 -9.28
C ILE A 748 0.63 -26.70 -9.54
N PHE A 749 0.62 -25.58 -8.81
CA PHE A 749 -0.32 -24.49 -9.06
C PHE A 749 -0.11 -23.85 -10.45
N ALA A 750 1.13 -23.69 -10.91
CA ALA A 750 1.43 -23.14 -12.23
C ALA A 750 1.20 -24.15 -13.38
N ALA A 751 1.46 -25.43 -13.14
CA ALA A 751 1.39 -26.52 -14.12
C ALA A 751 -0.02 -27.09 -14.28
N ALA A 752 -0.89 -26.95 -13.27
CA ALA A 752 -2.31 -27.28 -13.36
C ALA A 752 -3.13 -26.20 -14.07
N SER A 753 -2.50 -25.17 -14.64
CA SER A 753 -3.19 -24.06 -15.29
C SER A 753 -3.55 -24.42 -16.76
N PRO A 754 -4.85 -24.41 -17.12
CA PRO A 754 -5.37 -24.74 -18.46
C PRO A 754 -4.82 -23.86 -19.58
N LEU A 755 -4.25 -22.69 -19.23
CA LEU A 755 -3.63 -21.74 -20.14
C LEU A 755 -2.57 -22.36 -21.07
N GLY A 756 -2.01 -23.52 -20.74
CA GLY A 756 -1.02 -24.21 -21.58
C GLY A 756 -1.66 -24.97 -22.74
N GLU A 757 -2.85 -25.52 -22.49
CA GLU A 757 -3.60 -26.36 -23.42
C GLU A 757 -4.32 -25.49 -24.47
N TYR A 758 -4.84 -24.35 -24.04
CA TYR A 758 -5.58 -23.41 -24.88
C TYR A 758 -4.70 -22.48 -25.71
N ARG A 759 -3.38 -22.45 -25.48
CA ARG A 759 -2.45 -21.58 -26.23
C ARG A 759 -2.54 -21.81 -27.74
N SER A 760 -2.71 -23.05 -28.17
CA SER A 760 -2.82 -23.39 -29.60
C SER A 760 -4.03 -22.76 -30.30
N GLN A 761 -5.13 -22.51 -29.57
CA GLN A 761 -6.29 -21.78 -30.08
C GLN A 761 -6.00 -20.28 -30.19
N ALA A 762 -5.33 -19.70 -29.19
CA ALA A 762 -4.93 -18.30 -29.22
C ALA A 762 -4.05 -17.97 -30.44
N GLU A 763 -3.15 -18.88 -30.85
CA GLU A 763 -2.31 -18.71 -32.04
C GLU A 763 -3.10 -18.65 -33.36
N GLN A 764 -4.41 -18.96 -33.38
CA GLN A 764 -5.27 -18.85 -34.57
C GLN A 764 -5.77 -17.42 -34.83
N PHE A 765 -5.48 -16.47 -33.94
CA PHE A 765 -5.85 -15.06 -34.10
C PHE A 765 -5.15 -14.43 -35.31
N GLN A 766 -5.92 -13.82 -36.21
CA GLN A 766 -5.43 -13.22 -37.46
C GLN A 766 -5.52 -11.69 -37.45
N VAL A 767 -4.36 -11.03 -37.41
CA VAL A 767 -4.27 -9.57 -37.38
C VAL A 767 -4.76 -8.93 -38.68
N GLU A 768 -4.59 -9.59 -39.81
CA GLU A 768 -5.00 -9.07 -41.12
C GLU A 768 -6.51 -8.83 -41.21
N ARG A 769 -7.32 -9.75 -40.65
CA ARG A 769 -8.78 -9.59 -40.58
C ARG A 769 -9.18 -8.39 -39.73
N VAL A 770 -8.52 -8.23 -38.58
CA VAL A 770 -8.74 -7.07 -37.69
C VAL A 770 -8.48 -5.76 -38.45
N LEU A 771 -7.35 -5.68 -39.16
CA LEU A 771 -7.00 -4.48 -39.95
C LEU A 771 -7.96 -4.24 -41.13
N GLU A 772 -8.51 -5.29 -41.74
CA GLU A 772 -9.55 -5.17 -42.77
C GLU A 772 -10.84 -4.57 -42.22
N THR A 773 -11.33 -5.07 -41.08
CA THR A 773 -12.52 -4.53 -40.41
C THR A 773 -12.32 -3.07 -40.01
N ILE A 774 -11.17 -2.71 -39.43
CA ILE A 774 -10.88 -1.31 -39.07
C ILE A 774 -10.87 -0.44 -40.32
N ARG A 775 -10.19 -0.88 -41.40
CA ARG A 775 -10.09 -0.13 -42.66
C ARG A 775 -11.46 0.13 -43.30
N GLU A 776 -12.36 -0.85 -43.21
CA GLU A 776 -13.72 -0.67 -43.70
C GLU A 776 -14.49 0.34 -42.86
N LEU A 777 -14.59 0.11 -41.54
CA LEU A 777 -15.43 0.92 -40.65
C LEU A 777 -14.88 2.32 -40.40
N SER A 778 -13.57 2.55 -40.58
CA SER A 778 -12.94 3.87 -40.51
C SER A 778 -13.07 4.65 -41.83
N SER A 779 -13.61 4.04 -42.88
CA SER A 779 -13.72 4.68 -44.19
C SER A 779 -14.73 5.83 -44.19
N PRO A 780 -14.59 6.81 -45.12
CA PRO A 780 -15.54 7.92 -45.26
C PRO A 780 -17.00 7.48 -45.49
N THR A 781 -17.23 6.24 -45.96
CA THR A 781 -18.56 5.64 -46.16
C THR A 781 -19.43 5.70 -44.91
N TYR A 782 -18.82 5.55 -43.73
CA TYR A 782 -19.52 5.52 -42.44
C TYR A 782 -19.58 6.89 -41.76
N ALA A 783 -19.10 7.96 -42.41
CA ALA A 783 -19.17 9.35 -41.95
C ALA A 783 -18.69 9.55 -40.48
N GLY A 784 -17.63 8.83 -40.08
CA GLY A 784 -17.05 8.91 -38.74
C GLY A 784 -17.93 8.33 -37.63
N ARG A 785 -19.03 7.63 -37.96
CA ARG A 785 -19.85 6.81 -37.05
C ARG A 785 -20.40 7.57 -35.83
N GLU A 786 -20.74 8.84 -35.96
CA GLU A 786 -21.31 9.60 -34.83
C GLU A 786 -22.61 8.95 -34.35
N THR A 787 -22.70 8.65 -33.05
CA THR A 787 -23.89 7.96 -32.52
C THR A 787 -25.17 8.74 -32.84
N GLY A 788 -26.21 8.03 -33.31
CA GLY A 788 -27.50 8.61 -33.67
C GLY A 788 -27.62 8.97 -35.16
N THR A 789 -26.51 8.91 -35.92
CA THR A 789 -26.50 9.22 -37.36
C THR A 789 -26.67 7.97 -38.24
N ALA A 790 -26.97 8.21 -39.53
CA ALA A 790 -27.04 7.14 -40.53
C ALA A 790 -25.71 6.38 -40.70
N GLY A 791 -24.57 7.05 -40.50
CA GLY A 791 -23.24 6.43 -40.55
C GLY A 791 -23.03 5.41 -39.43
N ALA A 792 -23.40 5.77 -38.19
CA ALA A 792 -23.39 4.83 -37.07
C ALA A 792 -24.38 3.67 -37.28
N ARG A 793 -25.54 3.92 -37.89
CA ARG A 793 -26.47 2.85 -38.24
C ARG A 793 -25.88 1.88 -39.26
N ALA A 794 -25.27 2.39 -40.33
CA ALA A 794 -24.62 1.56 -41.34
C ALA A 794 -23.48 0.73 -40.73
N ALA A 795 -22.69 1.30 -39.82
CA ALA A 795 -21.66 0.56 -39.10
C ALA A 795 -22.25 -0.57 -38.24
N ALA A 796 -23.37 -0.32 -37.55
CA ALA A 796 -24.07 -1.35 -36.78
C ALA A 796 -24.56 -2.50 -37.67
N ASP A 797 -25.12 -2.19 -38.84
CA ASP A 797 -25.59 -3.19 -39.80
C ASP A 797 -24.40 -4.00 -40.37
N ALA A 798 -23.25 -3.37 -40.63
CA ALA A 798 -22.03 -4.04 -41.09
C ALA A 798 -21.44 -4.98 -40.02
N ILE A 799 -21.38 -4.53 -38.76
CA ILE A 799 -20.94 -5.37 -37.64
C ILE A 799 -21.89 -6.56 -37.45
N ALA A 800 -23.21 -6.34 -37.56
CA ALA A 800 -24.20 -7.41 -37.48
C ALA A 800 -24.01 -8.46 -38.60
N ALA A 801 -23.71 -8.02 -39.82
CA ALA A 801 -23.42 -8.90 -40.94
C ALA A 801 -22.13 -9.72 -40.71
N GLU A 802 -21.09 -9.14 -40.12
CA GLU A 802 -19.87 -9.88 -39.76
C GLU A 802 -20.13 -10.89 -38.64
N MET A 803 -20.89 -10.54 -37.61
CA MET A 803 -21.32 -11.48 -36.56
C MET A 803 -22.11 -12.67 -37.14
N GLU A 804 -22.98 -12.41 -38.12
CA GLU A 804 -23.71 -13.45 -38.86
C GLU A 804 -22.77 -14.30 -39.72
N ALA A 805 -21.79 -13.70 -40.40
CA ALA A 805 -20.80 -14.40 -41.22
C ALA A 805 -19.87 -15.32 -40.39
N ILE A 806 -19.54 -14.91 -39.16
CA ILE A 806 -18.83 -15.73 -38.16
C ILE A 806 -19.70 -16.92 -37.71
N GLY A 807 -21.03 -16.78 -37.78
CA GLY A 807 -21.99 -17.81 -37.36
C GLY A 807 -22.41 -17.70 -35.90
N LEU A 808 -22.33 -16.50 -35.31
CA LEU A 808 -22.85 -16.25 -33.96
C LEU A 808 -24.38 -16.40 -33.91
N PHE A 809 -24.94 -16.60 -32.72
CA PHE A 809 -26.39 -16.55 -32.55
C PHE A 809 -26.85 -15.10 -32.31
N PRO A 810 -28.03 -14.70 -32.83
CA PRO A 810 -28.55 -13.34 -32.66
C PRO A 810 -29.02 -13.07 -31.22
N GLY A 811 -28.38 -12.10 -30.55
CA GLY A 811 -28.65 -11.70 -29.18
C GLY A 811 -29.42 -10.37 -29.02
N GLY A 812 -29.82 -9.73 -30.12
CA GLY A 812 -30.57 -8.48 -30.12
C GLY A 812 -32.08 -8.69 -30.00
N GLU A 813 -32.84 -7.71 -30.48
CA GLU A 813 -34.30 -7.71 -30.38
C GLU A 813 -34.95 -8.71 -31.33
N ARG A 814 -36.09 -9.24 -30.89
CA ARG A 814 -36.97 -10.05 -31.73
C ARG A 814 -37.87 -9.14 -32.56
N VAL A 815 -37.95 -9.39 -33.87
CA VAL A 815 -38.83 -8.63 -34.76
C VAL A 815 -40.29 -8.90 -34.36
N PRO A 816 -41.10 -7.86 -34.07
CA PRO A 816 -42.47 -8.02 -33.60
C PRO A 816 -43.28 -8.97 -34.49
N GLN A 817 -43.99 -9.91 -33.87
CA GLN A 817 -44.91 -10.85 -34.55
C GLN A 817 -44.22 -11.86 -35.50
N THR A 818 -42.90 -11.98 -35.47
CA THR A 818 -42.15 -13.00 -36.25
C THR A 818 -41.26 -13.85 -35.33
N PRO A 819 -40.78 -15.03 -35.77
CA PRO A 819 -39.77 -15.79 -35.05
C PRO A 819 -38.34 -15.28 -35.31
N ILE A 820 -38.16 -14.23 -36.11
CA ILE A 820 -36.85 -13.74 -36.53
C ILE A 820 -36.24 -12.93 -35.39
N GLU A 821 -35.05 -13.35 -34.97
CA GLU A 821 -34.21 -12.64 -34.02
C GLU A 821 -33.15 -11.85 -34.78
N THR A 822 -32.84 -10.66 -34.31
CA THR A 822 -31.82 -9.80 -34.94
C THR A 822 -30.61 -9.67 -34.02
N TYR A 823 -29.49 -9.18 -34.56
CA TYR A 823 -28.34 -8.79 -33.75
C TYR A 823 -28.52 -7.40 -33.14
N LEU A 824 -29.51 -6.61 -33.56
CA LEU A 824 -29.64 -5.21 -33.16
C LEU A 824 -30.58 -5.05 -31.97
N GLN A 825 -30.14 -4.31 -30.96
CA GLN A 825 -31.00 -3.73 -29.93
C GLN A 825 -31.11 -2.23 -30.17
N ALA A 826 -32.33 -1.71 -30.30
CA ALA A 826 -32.59 -0.31 -30.57
C ALA A 826 -32.87 0.44 -29.25
N LEU A 827 -32.02 1.41 -28.92
CA LEU A 827 -32.17 2.28 -27.76
C LEU A 827 -32.51 3.70 -28.24
N ALA A 828 -33.29 4.43 -27.45
CA ALA A 828 -33.73 5.78 -27.80
C ALA A 828 -33.25 6.80 -26.75
N ALA A 829 -32.45 7.77 -27.19
CA ALA A 829 -32.00 8.87 -26.35
C ALA A 829 -31.75 10.11 -27.23
N PRO A 830 -32.22 11.31 -26.83
CA PRO A 830 -31.98 12.52 -27.59
C PRO A 830 -30.50 12.93 -27.49
N ARG A 831 -29.82 13.10 -28.62
CA ARG A 831 -28.42 13.55 -28.66
C ARG A 831 -28.32 14.95 -29.24
N LEU A 832 -27.20 15.58 -28.91
CA LEU A 832 -26.88 16.92 -29.39
C LEU A 832 -25.80 16.79 -30.47
N HIS A 833 -26.09 17.35 -31.64
CA HIS A 833 -25.22 17.35 -32.81
C HIS A 833 -24.85 18.78 -33.17
N LEU A 834 -23.56 19.04 -33.39
CA LEU A 834 -23.10 20.31 -33.93
C LEU A 834 -23.47 20.41 -35.41
N LEU A 835 -24.03 21.54 -35.82
CA LEU A 835 -24.42 21.78 -37.21
C LEU A 835 -23.29 22.44 -38.01
N ASP A 836 -22.67 23.46 -37.41
CA ASP A 836 -21.63 24.30 -38.02
C ASP A 836 -20.47 24.51 -37.03
N THR A 837 -19.33 25.01 -37.52
CA THR A 837 -18.17 25.33 -36.69
C THR A 837 -18.55 26.36 -35.63
N PRO A 838 -18.26 26.13 -34.34
CA PRO A 838 -18.44 27.14 -33.30
C PRO A 838 -17.71 28.44 -33.66
N GLU A 839 -18.33 29.59 -33.41
CA GLU A 839 -17.75 30.90 -33.67
C GLU A 839 -17.52 31.64 -32.37
N LEU A 840 -16.30 32.13 -32.17
CA LEU A 840 -15.92 33.02 -31.07
C LEU A 840 -15.23 34.24 -31.65
N ARG A 841 -15.70 35.43 -31.26
CA ARG A 841 -15.19 36.71 -31.75
C ARG A 841 -14.85 37.63 -30.60
N ILE A 842 -13.79 38.41 -30.76
CA ILE A 842 -13.48 39.53 -29.86
C ILE A 842 -14.04 40.81 -30.46
N ILE A 843 -14.83 41.55 -29.68
CA ILE A 843 -15.40 42.83 -30.06
C ILE A 843 -14.53 43.95 -29.45
N GLY A 844 -13.79 44.66 -30.31
CA GLY A 844 -12.98 45.80 -29.93
C GLY A 844 -13.82 47.02 -29.56
N GLY A 845 -13.31 47.89 -28.68
CA GLY A 845 -13.99 49.13 -28.27
C GLY A 845 -14.19 50.15 -29.42
N ASP A 846 -13.52 49.96 -30.56
CA ASP A 846 -13.69 50.71 -31.81
C ASP A 846 -14.71 50.07 -32.78
N GLY A 847 -15.34 48.96 -32.38
CA GLY A 847 -16.27 48.17 -33.19
C GLY A 847 -15.60 47.20 -34.15
N ARG A 848 -14.27 47.04 -34.13
CA ARG A 848 -13.60 45.99 -34.90
C ARG A 848 -13.91 44.61 -34.32
N VAL A 849 -14.13 43.66 -35.22
CA VAL A 849 -14.39 42.26 -34.89
C VAL A 849 -13.17 41.44 -35.30
N GLU A 850 -12.59 40.72 -34.35
CA GLU A 850 -11.55 39.72 -34.59
C GLU A 850 -12.17 38.33 -34.47
N GLU A 851 -12.06 37.52 -35.52
CA GLU A 851 -12.49 36.11 -35.49
C GLU A 851 -11.36 35.24 -34.94
N LEU A 852 -11.70 34.35 -34.00
CA LEU A 852 -10.76 33.40 -33.42
C LEU A 852 -10.82 32.06 -34.13
N GLU A 853 -9.71 31.32 -34.12
CA GLU A 853 -9.59 30.06 -34.85
C GLU A 853 -10.02 28.87 -33.99
N TYR A 854 -11.02 28.11 -34.47
CA TYR A 854 -11.52 26.91 -33.81
C TYR A 854 -10.45 25.80 -33.79
N ARG A 855 -10.33 25.10 -32.65
CA ARG A 855 -9.28 24.11 -32.29
C ARG A 855 -7.85 24.66 -32.14
N VAL A 856 -7.63 25.94 -32.38
CA VAL A 856 -6.33 26.62 -32.14
C VAL A 856 -6.44 27.56 -30.94
N ASP A 857 -7.40 28.49 -31.00
CA ASP A 857 -7.66 29.47 -29.96
C ASP A 857 -8.69 28.96 -28.95
N PHE A 858 -9.71 28.23 -29.41
CA PHE A 858 -10.80 27.70 -28.58
C PHE A 858 -11.40 26.41 -29.15
N ALA A 859 -12.03 25.59 -28.31
CA ALA A 859 -12.76 24.39 -28.70
C ALA A 859 -13.98 24.16 -27.78
N GLU A 860 -14.91 23.29 -28.16
CA GLU A 860 -16.03 22.89 -27.31
C GLU A 860 -15.57 22.22 -26.01
N TYR A 861 -16.27 22.49 -24.91
CA TYR A 861 -16.15 21.70 -23.69
C TYR A 861 -17.32 20.72 -23.58
N PRO A 862 -17.08 19.40 -23.39
CA PRO A 862 -18.12 18.39 -23.54
C PRO A 862 -19.27 18.49 -22.52
N LEU A 863 -19.03 19.01 -21.32
CA LEU A 863 -20.08 19.17 -20.29
C LEU A 863 -20.91 20.47 -20.45
N GLY A 864 -20.59 21.33 -21.41
CA GLY A 864 -21.33 22.56 -21.66
C GLY A 864 -22.65 22.35 -22.40
N ARG A 865 -23.53 23.37 -22.40
CA ARG A 865 -24.72 23.41 -23.27
C ARG A 865 -24.56 24.52 -24.32
N PRO A 866 -24.72 24.24 -25.63
CA PRO A 866 -24.81 25.28 -26.65
C PRO A 866 -25.91 26.29 -26.30
N PRO A 867 -25.67 27.60 -26.46
CA PRO A 867 -26.65 28.60 -26.13
C PRO A 867 -27.75 28.64 -27.21
N ASP A 868 -29.00 28.89 -26.80
CA ASP A 868 -30.14 28.95 -27.72
C ASP A 868 -30.07 30.20 -28.63
N GLU A 869 -29.45 31.29 -28.16
CA GLU A 869 -29.14 32.52 -28.90
C GLU A 869 -27.65 32.87 -28.78
N PRO A 870 -27.05 33.63 -29.72
CA PRO A 870 -25.67 34.07 -29.60
C PRO A 870 -25.41 34.85 -28.30
N VAL A 871 -24.36 34.48 -27.57
CA VAL A 871 -23.98 35.10 -26.31
C VAL A 871 -23.03 36.26 -26.59
N ARG A 872 -23.40 37.47 -26.16
CA ARG A 872 -22.54 38.64 -26.21
C ARG A 872 -22.36 39.23 -24.82
N ALA A 873 -21.12 39.18 -24.31
CA ALA A 873 -20.83 39.52 -22.91
C ALA A 873 -19.35 39.87 -22.71
N ARG A 874 -19.05 40.54 -21.60
CA ARG A 874 -17.66 40.86 -21.22
C ARG A 874 -17.02 39.71 -20.47
N VAL A 875 -15.72 39.50 -20.71
CA VAL A 875 -14.95 38.43 -20.08
C VAL A 875 -14.39 38.89 -18.73
N ILE A 876 -14.49 38.05 -17.71
CA ILE A 876 -13.88 38.24 -16.39
C ILE A 876 -13.16 36.98 -15.95
N GLY A 877 -11.99 37.13 -15.36
CA GLY A 877 -11.24 36.03 -14.79
C GLY A 877 -11.66 35.74 -13.36
N LEU A 878 -11.82 34.46 -13.02
CA LEU A 878 -11.92 34.03 -11.62
C LEU A 878 -10.55 33.64 -11.10
N ALA A 879 -10.17 34.22 -9.98
CA ALA A 879 -9.04 33.82 -9.18
C ALA A 879 -9.57 33.11 -7.92
N PRO A 880 -9.78 31.79 -7.97
CA PRO A 880 -10.23 31.05 -6.79
C PRO A 880 -9.09 30.95 -5.78
N GLY A 881 -9.35 31.35 -4.54
CA GLY A 881 -8.49 30.98 -3.42
C GLY A 881 -8.46 29.45 -3.24
N PRO A 882 -7.61 28.94 -2.32
CA PRO A 882 -7.51 27.52 -2.06
C PRO A 882 -8.88 26.88 -1.82
N LEU A 883 -9.05 25.64 -2.31
CA LEU A 883 -10.29 24.93 -2.10
C LEU A 883 -10.57 24.85 -0.61
N PRO A 884 -11.83 25.01 -0.23
CA PRO A 884 -12.14 24.89 1.16
C PRO A 884 -12.35 23.33 1.38
N ASP A 885 -12.19 22.73 2.56
CA ASP A 885 -12.35 21.25 2.82
C ASP A 885 -13.66 20.61 3.37
N ASN A 886 -14.84 21.21 3.17
CA ASN A 886 -16.02 20.44 2.79
C ASN A 886 -16.67 20.99 1.50
N PRO A 887 -16.11 20.69 0.30
CA PRO A 887 -16.63 21.22 -0.96
C PRO A 887 -17.90 20.48 -1.35
N SER A 888 -19.03 21.06 -0.93
CA SER A 888 -20.35 20.70 -1.43
C SER A 888 -21.05 21.94 -1.96
N GLY A 889 -21.59 21.86 -3.19
CA GLY A 889 -22.34 22.95 -3.81
C GLY A 889 -21.44 24.06 -4.34
N ASP A 890 -21.61 25.28 -3.81
CA ASP A 890 -20.92 26.51 -4.24
C ASP A 890 -19.88 26.96 -3.18
N PRO A 891 -18.65 26.39 -3.20
CA PRO A 891 -17.64 26.65 -2.17
C PRO A 891 -17.08 28.07 -2.18
N TYR A 892 -17.29 28.81 -3.27
CA TYR A 892 -16.76 30.16 -3.48
C TYR A 892 -17.83 31.25 -3.36
N GLY A 893 -19.09 30.88 -3.08
CA GLY A 893 -20.20 31.82 -2.98
C GLY A 893 -20.53 32.52 -4.31
N LEU A 894 -20.16 31.90 -5.44
CA LEU A 894 -20.37 32.42 -6.79
C LEU A 894 -21.85 32.66 -7.11
N GLN A 895 -22.76 31.91 -6.47
CA GLN A 895 -24.20 32.07 -6.63
C GLN A 895 -24.72 33.44 -6.17
N ARG A 896 -23.97 34.17 -5.33
CA ARG A 896 -24.39 35.46 -4.77
C ARG A 896 -23.99 36.66 -5.62
N LEU A 897 -23.21 36.44 -6.68
CA LEU A 897 -22.56 37.52 -7.41
C LEU A 897 -23.38 38.10 -8.58
N TYR A 898 -24.58 37.55 -8.89
CA TYR A 898 -25.47 37.98 -9.99
C TYR A 898 -24.72 38.27 -11.30
N LEU A 899 -24.23 37.21 -11.94
CA LEU A 899 -23.20 37.27 -12.98
C LEU A 899 -23.68 36.86 -14.38
N GLU A 900 -24.99 36.95 -14.62
CA GLU A 900 -25.62 36.45 -15.85
C GLU A 900 -25.15 37.17 -17.12
N ASP A 901 -24.65 38.40 -17.01
CA ASP A 901 -24.17 39.24 -18.13
C ASP A 901 -22.67 39.04 -18.48
N TYR A 902 -21.98 38.10 -17.82
CA TYR A 902 -20.54 37.93 -17.96
C TYR A 902 -20.14 36.53 -18.43
N VAL A 903 -18.96 36.45 -19.05
CA VAL A 903 -18.27 35.21 -19.40
C VAL A 903 -17.05 35.03 -18.52
N PHE A 904 -16.89 33.84 -17.95
CA PHE A 904 -15.81 33.57 -16.99
C PHE A 904 -14.63 32.85 -17.61
N ILE A 905 -13.42 33.25 -17.25
CA ILE A 905 -12.23 32.41 -17.45
C ILE A 905 -11.95 31.67 -16.15
N VAL A 906 -11.91 30.34 -16.23
CA VAL A 906 -11.61 29.44 -15.10
C VAL A 906 -10.56 28.40 -15.50
N PRO A 907 -9.64 28.01 -14.59
CA PRO A 907 -8.83 26.83 -14.81
C PRO A 907 -9.69 25.56 -14.75
N GLU A 908 -9.35 24.53 -15.52
CA GLU A 908 -10.12 23.28 -15.60
C GLU A 908 -10.30 22.60 -14.22
N SER A 909 -9.28 22.65 -13.36
CA SER A 909 -9.34 22.18 -11.98
C SER A 909 -10.42 22.85 -11.10
N MET A 910 -10.94 24.02 -11.49
CA MET A 910 -12.00 24.73 -10.78
C MET A 910 -13.41 24.25 -11.18
N LEU A 911 -13.58 23.61 -12.34
CA LEU A 911 -14.89 23.28 -12.90
C LEU A 911 -15.86 22.54 -11.95
N PRO A 912 -15.43 21.56 -11.14
CA PRO A 912 -16.33 20.88 -10.19
C PRO A 912 -16.97 21.81 -9.13
N TYR A 913 -16.47 23.04 -9.03
CA TYR A 913 -16.82 24.00 -7.98
C TYR A 913 -17.50 25.27 -8.53
N VAL A 914 -17.74 25.33 -9.84
CA VAL A 914 -18.46 26.43 -10.48
C VAL A 914 -19.95 26.08 -10.54
N PRO A 915 -20.84 26.80 -9.82
CA PRO A 915 -22.27 26.52 -9.85
C PRO A 915 -22.87 26.79 -11.25
N GLY A 916 -23.77 25.92 -11.71
CA GLY A 916 -24.48 26.06 -12.99
C GLY A 916 -25.56 27.15 -12.98
N GLY A 917 -25.96 27.62 -14.17
CA GLY A 917 -27.15 28.45 -14.37
C GLY A 917 -27.06 29.95 -14.10
N MET A 918 -25.88 30.52 -13.78
CA MET A 918 -25.75 31.94 -13.35
C MET A 918 -24.81 32.81 -14.18
N MET A 919 -24.36 32.34 -15.34
CA MET A 919 -23.42 33.03 -16.21
C MET A 919 -23.74 32.78 -17.69
N ALA A 920 -23.37 33.72 -18.55
CA ALA A 920 -23.65 33.62 -19.99
C ALA A 920 -22.84 32.49 -20.66
N ALA A 921 -21.56 32.36 -20.31
CA ALA A 921 -20.67 31.28 -20.75
C ALA A 921 -19.47 31.10 -19.81
N THR A 922 -18.77 29.97 -19.94
CA THR A 922 -17.53 29.66 -19.24
C THR A 922 -16.43 29.31 -20.25
N LEU A 923 -15.30 29.97 -20.15
CA LEU A 923 -14.07 29.69 -20.88
C LEU A 923 -13.11 28.97 -19.94
N VAL A 924 -12.77 27.74 -20.30
CA VAL A 924 -11.99 26.82 -19.48
C VAL A 924 -10.57 26.81 -20.01
N VAL A 925 -9.60 27.09 -19.15
CA VAL A 925 -8.19 26.94 -19.45
C VAL A 925 -7.78 25.51 -19.04
N PRO A 926 -7.48 24.61 -20.00
CA PRO A 926 -7.11 23.24 -19.66
C PRO A 926 -5.72 23.18 -19.02
N ASP A 927 -5.50 22.17 -18.20
CA ASP A 927 -4.18 21.88 -17.63
C ASP A 927 -3.18 21.45 -18.73
N ASP A 928 -3.69 20.80 -19.79
CA ASP A 928 -2.97 20.45 -21.01
C ASP A 928 -3.54 21.19 -22.23
N PRO A 929 -2.81 22.14 -22.82
CA PRO A 929 -3.25 22.86 -24.02
C PRO A 929 -3.55 21.97 -25.23
N GLU A 930 -2.97 20.77 -25.29
CA GLU A 930 -3.24 19.83 -26.39
C GLU A 930 -4.70 19.37 -26.43
N ARG A 931 -5.47 19.53 -25.34
CA ARG A 931 -6.90 19.22 -25.32
C ARG A 931 -7.72 19.99 -26.36
N LEU A 932 -7.29 21.18 -26.79
CA LEU A 932 -7.99 21.94 -27.84
C LEU A 932 -7.94 21.26 -29.21
N SER A 933 -6.92 20.43 -29.45
CA SER A 933 -6.81 19.66 -30.70
C SER A 933 -7.78 18.48 -30.75
N ARG A 934 -8.31 18.03 -29.61
CA ARG A 934 -9.16 16.85 -29.50
C ARG A 934 -10.64 17.22 -29.63
N ARG A 935 -11.43 16.40 -30.30
CA ARG A 935 -12.87 16.60 -30.44
C ARG A 935 -13.62 15.83 -29.36
N TYR A 936 -14.66 16.43 -28.81
CA TYR A 936 -15.54 15.74 -27.87
C TYR A 936 -16.99 15.93 -28.26
N LEU A 937 -17.79 14.87 -28.11
CA LEU A 937 -19.23 14.96 -28.27
C LEU A 937 -19.89 15.33 -26.93
N TYR A 938 -21.01 16.05 -27.01
CA TYR A 938 -21.83 16.34 -25.84
C TYR A 938 -22.49 15.05 -25.30
N PRO A 939 -22.53 14.84 -23.97
CA PRO A 939 -23.12 13.63 -23.39
C PRO A 939 -24.64 13.54 -23.61
N GLY A 940 -25.12 12.30 -23.77
CA GLY A 940 -26.53 12.00 -24.00
C GLY A 940 -27.36 11.75 -22.73
N SER A 941 -26.74 11.32 -21.62
CA SER A 941 -27.50 10.88 -20.43
C SER A 941 -28.16 12.02 -19.66
N VAL A 942 -29.42 11.82 -19.27
CA VAL A 942 -30.21 12.73 -18.42
C VAL A 942 -29.59 12.87 -17.03
N VAL A 943 -28.86 11.88 -16.53
CA VAL A 943 -28.23 11.90 -15.19
C VAL A 943 -26.96 12.76 -15.18
N LEU A 944 -26.05 12.61 -16.16
CA LEU A 944 -24.93 13.56 -16.32
C LEU A 944 -25.46 14.98 -16.62
N ARG A 945 -26.57 15.09 -17.36
CA ARG A 945 -27.29 16.36 -17.55
C ARG A 945 -28.01 16.88 -16.29
N ALA A 946 -28.39 16.03 -15.34
CA ALA A 946 -29.04 16.44 -14.10
C ALA A 946 -28.03 16.93 -13.06
N PHE A 947 -26.81 16.39 -13.07
CA PHE A 947 -25.67 17.02 -12.38
C PHE A 947 -25.24 18.33 -13.05
N ALA A 948 -25.52 18.45 -14.36
CA ALA A 948 -25.37 19.67 -15.14
C ALA A 948 -26.70 20.48 -15.22
N GLU A 949 -27.25 20.91 -14.07
CA GLU A 949 -28.27 21.98 -14.06
C GLU A 949 -27.81 23.15 -14.95
N PRO A 950 -28.69 23.81 -15.73
CA PRO A 950 -28.37 24.38 -17.04
C PRO A 950 -27.10 25.26 -17.03
N HIS A 951 -25.95 24.66 -17.30
CA HIS A 951 -24.73 25.41 -17.49
C HIS A 951 -24.85 26.17 -18.82
N GLY A 952 -24.48 27.46 -18.82
CA GLY A 952 -24.30 28.20 -20.06
C GLY A 952 -23.25 27.55 -20.96
N ALA A 953 -22.97 28.16 -22.11
CA ALA A 953 -22.00 27.62 -23.07
C ALA A 953 -20.62 27.47 -22.41
N MET A 954 -19.96 26.34 -22.63
CA MET A 954 -18.60 26.10 -22.12
C MET A 954 -17.64 25.83 -23.29
N LEU A 955 -16.50 26.52 -23.29
CA LEU A 955 -15.45 26.37 -24.29
C LEU A 955 -14.09 26.15 -23.62
N LEU A 956 -13.27 25.25 -24.14
CA LEU A 956 -11.84 25.26 -23.90
C LEU A 956 -11.23 26.47 -24.59
N ILE A 957 -10.30 27.16 -23.95
CA ILE A 957 -9.51 28.25 -24.56
C ILE A 957 -8.02 28.04 -24.32
N HIS A 958 -7.20 28.43 -25.30
CA HIS A 958 -5.75 28.37 -25.15
C HIS A 958 -5.30 29.36 -24.05
N PRO A 959 -4.32 29.02 -23.17
CA PRO A 959 -3.80 29.95 -22.16
C PRO A 959 -3.40 31.34 -22.70
N ARG A 960 -2.73 31.40 -23.86
CA ARG A 960 -2.45 32.64 -24.61
C ARG A 960 -3.70 33.47 -24.94
N LEU A 961 -4.82 32.84 -25.30
CA LEU A 961 -6.08 33.54 -25.54
C LEU A 961 -6.64 34.11 -24.23
N ALA A 962 -6.57 33.35 -23.13
CA ALA A 962 -7.02 33.82 -21.82
C ALA A 962 -6.28 35.10 -21.39
N ASP A 963 -4.94 35.14 -21.53
CA ASP A 963 -4.14 36.35 -21.27
C ASP A 963 -4.55 37.52 -22.15
N ARG A 964 -4.86 37.27 -23.43
CA ARG A 964 -5.33 38.31 -24.36
C ARG A 964 -6.70 38.87 -23.96
N LEU A 965 -7.64 38.01 -23.58
CA LEU A 965 -9.01 38.41 -23.18
C LEU A 965 -8.99 39.23 -21.88
N LEU A 966 -8.13 38.85 -20.92
CA LEU A 966 -7.92 39.57 -19.66
C LEU A 966 -7.08 40.85 -19.85
N GLY A 967 -6.15 40.85 -20.79
CA GLY A 967 -5.23 41.96 -21.05
C GLY A 967 -5.92 43.26 -21.46
N ALA A 968 -7.15 43.19 -21.99
CA ALA A 968 -7.96 44.36 -22.28
C ALA A 968 -8.29 45.23 -21.04
N SER A 969 -8.26 44.65 -19.84
CA SER A 969 -8.37 45.36 -18.56
C SER A 969 -7.05 45.40 -17.76
N GLY A 970 -5.95 44.99 -18.38
CA GLY A 970 -4.62 44.93 -17.75
C GLY A 970 -4.35 43.68 -16.91
N GLY A 971 -5.20 42.64 -16.99
CA GLY A 971 -5.03 41.36 -16.27
C GLY A 971 -4.33 40.27 -17.11
N THR A 972 -3.77 39.27 -16.42
CA THR A 972 -3.19 38.02 -16.99
C THR A 972 -3.56 36.81 -16.13
N LEU A 973 -3.41 35.60 -16.66
CA LEU A 973 -3.52 34.35 -15.89
C LEU A 973 -2.54 34.32 -14.72
N GLU A 974 -1.32 34.84 -14.91
CA GLU A 974 -0.34 34.97 -13.83
C GLU A 974 -0.86 35.91 -12.73
N SER A 975 -1.44 37.05 -13.08
CA SER A 975 -2.02 37.97 -12.10
C SER A 975 -3.22 37.37 -11.35
N LEU A 976 -4.05 36.55 -12.04
CA LEU A 976 -5.14 35.80 -11.40
C LEU A 976 -4.59 34.73 -10.46
N HIS A 977 -3.50 34.06 -10.83
CA HIS A 977 -2.85 33.07 -9.98
C HIS A 977 -2.22 33.71 -8.74
N GLU A 978 -1.54 34.86 -8.90
CA GLU A 978 -1.01 35.64 -7.77
C GLU A 978 -2.13 36.14 -6.85
N GLN A 979 -3.23 36.62 -7.41
CA GLN A 979 -4.42 36.99 -6.65
C GLN A 979 -4.98 35.77 -5.90
N ALA A 980 -5.16 34.64 -6.57
CA ALA A 980 -5.62 33.38 -5.97
C ALA A 980 -4.74 32.94 -4.79
N GLN A 981 -3.42 33.03 -4.90
CA GLN A 981 -2.49 32.72 -3.81
C GLN A 981 -2.60 33.67 -2.62
N SER A 982 -3.07 34.90 -2.83
CA SER A 982 -3.28 35.90 -1.78
C SER A 982 -4.62 35.76 -1.05
N LEU A 983 -5.56 34.96 -1.58
CA LEU A 983 -6.90 34.78 -1.05
C LEU A 983 -6.95 33.72 0.04
N ALA A 984 -7.85 33.93 1.02
CA ALA A 984 -8.19 32.88 1.98
C ALA A 984 -9.01 31.76 1.31
N PRO A 985 -9.00 30.53 1.83
CA PRO A 985 -9.76 29.45 1.22
C PRO A 985 -11.26 29.75 1.15
N GLY A 986 -11.89 29.44 0.02
CA GLY A 986 -13.30 29.77 -0.26
C GLY A 986 -13.58 31.24 -0.60
N GLN A 987 -12.56 32.09 -0.65
CA GLN A 987 -12.67 33.38 -1.33
C GLN A 987 -12.41 33.22 -2.82
N VAL A 988 -13.04 34.07 -3.61
CA VAL A 988 -12.77 34.21 -5.04
C VAL A 988 -12.61 35.68 -5.34
N ALA A 989 -11.55 36.03 -6.07
CA ALA A 989 -11.44 37.36 -6.67
C ALA A 989 -11.89 37.29 -8.13
N VAL A 990 -12.41 38.40 -8.61
CA VAL A 990 -12.87 38.57 -9.99
C VAL A 990 -12.02 39.69 -10.59
N SER A 991 -11.50 39.47 -11.80
CA SER A 991 -10.79 40.54 -12.51
C SER A 991 -11.72 41.68 -12.90
N GLU A 992 -11.15 42.85 -13.20
CA GLU A 992 -11.87 43.87 -13.95
C GLU A 992 -12.35 43.28 -15.30
N PRO A 993 -13.56 43.64 -15.78
CA PRO A 993 -14.07 43.19 -17.07
C PRO A 993 -13.09 43.49 -18.20
N GLY A 994 -12.63 42.42 -18.86
CA GLY A 994 -11.73 42.45 -20.00
C GLY A 994 -12.46 42.71 -21.32
N ALA A 995 -12.06 41.97 -22.35
CA ALA A 995 -12.60 42.09 -23.70
C ALA A 995 -14.09 41.70 -23.74
N GLU A 996 -14.86 42.33 -24.64
CA GLU A 996 -16.20 41.87 -25.00
C GLU A 996 -16.06 40.77 -26.05
N ILE A 997 -16.84 39.70 -25.92
CA ILE A 997 -16.86 38.59 -26.87
C ILE A 997 -18.27 38.34 -27.41
N GLU A 998 -18.34 37.74 -28.59
CA GLU A 998 -19.55 37.15 -29.16
C GLU A 998 -19.30 35.66 -29.43
N LEU A 999 -20.16 34.80 -28.87
CA LEU A 999 -20.12 33.36 -28.98
C LEU A 999 -21.37 32.83 -29.66
N ARG A 1000 -21.20 32.04 -30.72
CA ARG A 1000 -22.28 31.35 -31.41
C ARG A 1000 -21.94 29.88 -31.58
N ILE A 1001 -22.78 28.99 -31.04
CA ILE A 1001 -22.70 27.54 -31.24
C ILE A 1001 -24.04 27.08 -31.79
N ARG A 1002 -24.06 26.54 -33.01
CA ARG A 1002 -25.27 25.97 -33.61
C ARG A 1002 -25.29 24.47 -33.41
N ALA A 1003 -26.24 24.02 -32.61
CA ALA A 1003 -26.46 22.60 -32.37
C ALA A 1003 -27.94 22.24 -32.56
N GLN A 1004 -28.19 21.00 -32.97
CA GLN A 1004 -29.51 20.42 -33.05
C GLN A 1004 -29.62 19.28 -32.04
N GLN A 1005 -30.72 19.27 -31.28
CA GLN A 1005 -31.06 18.13 -30.44
C GLN A 1005 -32.08 17.24 -31.17
N GLY A 1006 -31.85 15.93 -31.20
CA GLY A 1006 -32.85 14.97 -31.67
C GLY A 1006 -34.12 15.02 -30.81
N ALA A 1007 -35.28 14.75 -31.40
CA ALA A 1007 -36.53 14.70 -30.66
C ALA A 1007 -36.50 13.55 -29.65
N ALA A 1008 -37.02 13.79 -28.44
CA ALA A 1008 -37.02 12.80 -27.37
C ALA A 1008 -37.77 11.53 -27.82
N LEU A 1009 -37.12 10.36 -27.65
CA LEU A 1009 -37.61 9.03 -28.02
C LEU A 1009 -37.65 8.72 -29.54
N GLU A 1010 -37.29 9.65 -30.43
CA GLU A 1010 -37.25 9.40 -31.89
C GLU A 1010 -35.85 9.04 -32.39
N GLU A 1011 -34.81 9.68 -31.85
CA GLU A 1011 -33.42 9.39 -32.21
C GLU A 1011 -32.98 8.05 -31.60
N LYS A 1012 -32.57 7.12 -32.47
CA LYS A 1012 -32.18 5.76 -32.09
C LYS A 1012 -30.69 5.53 -32.25
N TYR A 1013 -30.13 4.77 -31.33
CA TYR A 1013 -28.80 4.18 -31.42
C TYR A 1013 -28.89 2.68 -31.14
N PHE A 1014 -27.85 1.94 -31.49
CA PHE A 1014 -27.93 0.48 -31.55
C PHE A 1014 -26.82 -0.17 -30.75
N ASN A 1015 -27.15 -1.25 -30.04
CA ASN A 1015 -26.17 -2.26 -29.67
C ASN A 1015 -26.26 -3.40 -30.68
N VAL A 1016 -25.12 -3.96 -31.06
CA VAL A 1016 -25.02 -5.17 -31.89
C VAL A 1016 -24.55 -6.31 -30.99
N ILE A 1017 -25.42 -7.30 -30.82
CA ILE A 1017 -25.28 -8.36 -29.82
C ILE A 1017 -25.33 -9.72 -30.52
N GLY A 1018 -24.21 -10.43 -30.45
CA GLY A 1018 -24.08 -11.84 -30.85
C GLY A 1018 -23.66 -12.69 -29.66
N TYR A 1019 -23.96 -13.99 -29.67
CA TYR A 1019 -23.52 -14.87 -28.59
C TYR A 1019 -23.17 -16.28 -29.06
N ILE A 1020 -22.38 -16.97 -28.22
CA ILE A 1020 -22.04 -18.38 -28.34
C ILE A 1020 -22.63 -19.08 -27.11
N PRO A 1021 -23.54 -20.06 -27.28
CA PRO A 1021 -24.14 -20.78 -26.16
C PRO A 1021 -23.15 -21.75 -25.51
N GLY A 1022 -23.24 -21.90 -24.19
CA GLY A 1022 -22.46 -22.89 -23.44
C GLY A 1022 -22.90 -24.34 -23.70
N GLN A 1023 -21.97 -25.29 -23.66
CA GLN A 1023 -22.24 -26.71 -23.96
C GLN A 1023 -23.18 -27.43 -22.97
N GLY A 1024 -23.37 -26.91 -21.76
CA GLY A 1024 -24.18 -27.53 -20.68
C GLY A 1024 -25.66 -27.16 -20.66
N ALA A 1025 -26.12 -26.31 -21.58
CA ALA A 1025 -27.42 -25.67 -21.50
C ALA A 1025 -28.62 -26.56 -21.89
N GLU A 1026 -29.57 -26.79 -20.97
CA GLU A 1026 -30.83 -27.49 -21.30
C GLU A 1026 -31.75 -26.70 -22.25
N MET A 1027 -31.61 -25.36 -22.31
CA MET A 1027 -32.42 -24.47 -23.17
C MET A 1027 -31.56 -23.69 -24.20
N GLY A 1028 -30.33 -24.10 -24.43
CA GLY A 1028 -29.43 -23.45 -25.38
C GLY A 1028 -28.74 -22.18 -24.87
N MET A 1029 -28.81 -21.85 -23.58
CA MET A 1029 -27.94 -20.90 -22.88
C MET A 1029 -27.58 -21.45 -21.49
N ASP A 1030 -26.31 -21.37 -21.11
CA ASP A 1030 -25.81 -21.70 -19.77
C ASP A 1030 -26.22 -20.60 -18.78
N ASP A 1031 -26.34 -20.93 -17.48
CA ASP A 1031 -26.77 -19.99 -16.44
C ASP A 1031 -25.78 -18.84 -16.23
N ASP A 1032 -24.48 -19.06 -16.50
CA ASP A 1032 -23.43 -18.05 -16.40
C ASP A 1032 -23.08 -17.46 -17.78
N VAL A 1033 -22.82 -16.15 -17.79
CA VAL A 1033 -22.46 -15.40 -19.01
C VAL A 1033 -21.21 -14.54 -18.84
N ILE A 1034 -20.34 -14.59 -19.86
CA ILE A 1034 -19.21 -13.68 -20.03
C ILE A 1034 -19.55 -12.70 -21.13
N ILE A 1035 -19.38 -11.41 -20.87
CA ILE A 1035 -19.61 -10.35 -21.84
C ILE A 1035 -18.27 -9.81 -22.31
N VAL A 1036 -18.08 -9.77 -23.63
CA VAL A 1036 -16.99 -9.04 -24.28
C VAL A 1036 -17.60 -7.85 -24.99
N SER A 1037 -17.19 -6.65 -24.62
CA SER A 1037 -17.76 -5.41 -25.11
C SER A 1037 -16.72 -4.48 -25.71
N ALA A 1038 -17.13 -3.75 -26.73
CA ALA A 1038 -16.39 -2.63 -27.32
C ALA A 1038 -17.41 -1.65 -27.89
N TYR A 1039 -17.18 -0.34 -27.76
CA TYR A 1039 -18.01 0.64 -28.44
C TYR A 1039 -17.53 0.82 -29.88
N TYR A 1040 -18.46 1.12 -30.80
CA TYR A 1040 -18.21 1.30 -32.22
C TYR A 1040 -18.65 2.69 -32.73
N ASP A 1041 -19.12 3.59 -31.87
CA ASP A 1041 -19.40 4.96 -32.30
C ASP A 1041 -18.11 5.77 -32.41
N GLY A 1042 -18.05 6.69 -33.35
CA GLY A 1042 -16.93 7.62 -33.50
C GLY A 1042 -17.38 9.06 -33.29
N LEU A 1043 -16.45 9.99 -33.48
CA LEU A 1043 -16.72 11.42 -33.32
C LEU A 1043 -17.44 12.04 -34.52
N GLY A 1044 -17.60 11.31 -35.62
CA GLY A 1044 -18.26 11.80 -36.83
C GLY A 1044 -17.37 12.65 -37.73
N VAL A 1045 -18.01 13.37 -38.65
CA VAL A 1045 -17.35 14.42 -39.45
C VAL A 1045 -17.41 15.73 -38.68
N GLY A 1046 -16.28 16.41 -38.57
CA GLY A 1046 -16.19 17.70 -37.91
C GLY A 1046 -16.96 18.77 -38.70
N PRO A 1047 -17.37 19.86 -38.07
CA PRO A 1047 -18.11 20.91 -38.77
C PRO A 1047 -17.32 21.55 -39.94
N GLY A 1048 -15.98 21.46 -39.89
CA GLY A 1048 -15.08 21.86 -40.99
C GLY A 1048 -14.91 20.82 -42.11
N GLY A 1049 -15.60 19.68 -42.05
CA GLY A 1049 -15.51 18.59 -43.04
C GLY A 1049 -14.39 17.56 -42.79
N GLU A 1050 -13.61 17.73 -41.72
CA GLU A 1050 -12.57 16.80 -41.28
C GLU A 1050 -13.19 15.48 -40.79
N LEU A 1051 -12.66 14.34 -41.22
CA LEU A 1051 -13.13 13.02 -40.78
C LEU A 1051 -12.36 12.59 -39.53
N TYR A 1052 -13.08 12.15 -38.50
CA TYR A 1052 -12.49 11.47 -37.35
C TYR A 1052 -12.71 9.95 -37.53
N PRO A 1053 -11.67 9.19 -37.94
CA PRO A 1053 -11.83 7.79 -38.31
C PRO A 1053 -12.05 6.89 -37.09
N GLY A 1054 -11.38 7.21 -35.98
CA GLY A 1054 -11.43 6.44 -34.73
C GLY A 1054 -10.90 5.01 -34.91
N ALA A 1055 -9.75 4.87 -35.58
CA ALA A 1055 -9.18 3.57 -35.93
C ALA A 1055 -8.72 2.79 -34.69
N ASN A 1056 -7.99 3.45 -33.78
CA ASN A 1056 -7.59 2.90 -32.49
C ASN A 1056 -8.67 3.12 -31.43
N ASP A 1057 -9.15 4.36 -31.29
CA ASP A 1057 -10.27 4.75 -30.44
C ASP A 1057 -11.52 4.95 -31.30
N ASN A 1058 -12.26 3.90 -31.62
CA ASN A 1058 -12.42 2.64 -30.88
C ASN A 1058 -12.48 1.38 -31.74
N LEU A 1059 -12.34 1.49 -33.07
CA LEU A 1059 -12.58 0.38 -33.99
C LEU A 1059 -11.67 -0.81 -33.73
N SER A 1060 -10.46 -0.57 -33.24
CA SER A 1060 -9.54 -1.62 -32.82
C SER A 1060 -10.20 -2.58 -31.83
N GLY A 1061 -10.99 -2.09 -30.87
CA GLY A 1061 -11.69 -2.91 -29.88
C GLY A 1061 -12.75 -3.79 -30.53
N VAL A 1062 -13.57 -3.23 -31.43
CA VAL A 1062 -14.64 -3.95 -32.14
C VAL A 1062 -14.07 -5.00 -33.08
N ALA A 1063 -13.02 -4.67 -33.82
CA ALA A 1063 -12.39 -5.58 -34.76
C ALA A 1063 -11.68 -6.73 -34.03
N VAL A 1064 -11.01 -6.47 -32.90
CA VAL A 1064 -10.47 -7.53 -32.03
C VAL A 1064 -11.60 -8.37 -31.44
N LEU A 1065 -12.71 -7.76 -30.99
CA LEU A 1065 -13.88 -8.47 -30.47
C LEU A 1065 -14.46 -9.46 -31.49
N LEU A 1066 -14.61 -9.05 -32.75
CA LEU A 1066 -15.09 -9.91 -33.83
C LEU A 1066 -14.12 -11.07 -34.13
N GLU A 1067 -12.82 -10.79 -34.17
CA GLU A 1067 -11.81 -11.83 -34.38
C GLU A 1067 -11.71 -12.80 -33.20
N LEU A 1068 -11.88 -12.33 -31.96
CA LEU A 1068 -12.00 -13.19 -30.79
C LEU A 1068 -13.21 -14.12 -30.88
N ALA A 1069 -14.36 -13.60 -31.33
CA ALA A 1069 -15.57 -14.39 -31.54
C ALA A 1069 -15.35 -15.48 -32.60
N ARG A 1070 -14.68 -15.13 -33.71
CA ARG A 1070 -14.31 -16.09 -34.77
C ARG A 1070 -13.38 -17.19 -34.26
N VAL A 1071 -12.31 -16.82 -33.56
CA VAL A 1071 -11.35 -17.78 -32.98
C VAL A 1071 -12.04 -18.74 -32.00
N MET A 1072 -13.02 -18.25 -31.22
CA MET A 1072 -13.79 -19.11 -30.33
C MET A 1072 -14.76 -20.05 -31.06
N MET A 1073 -15.41 -19.56 -32.12
CA MET A 1073 -16.35 -20.36 -32.92
C MET A 1073 -15.66 -21.46 -33.74
N GLU A 1074 -14.49 -21.16 -34.33
CA GLU A 1074 -13.71 -22.10 -35.13
C GLU A 1074 -12.74 -22.95 -34.29
N GLY A 1075 -12.46 -22.53 -33.07
CA GLY A 1075 -11.51 -23.15 -32.17
C GLY A 1075 -11.94 -24.57 -31.74
N PRO A 1076 -10.98 -25.43 -31.37
CA PRO A 1076 -11.28 -26.80 -30.93
C PRO A 1076 -11.96 -26.85 -29.54
N TYR A 1077 -11.94 -25.74 -28.79
CA TYR A 1077 -12.48 -25.65 -27.44
C TYR A 1077 -13.72 -24.75 -27.42
N ALA A 1078 -14.90 -25.33 -27.65
CA ALA A 1078 -16.17 -24.62 -27.51
C ALA A 1078 -16.44 -24.23 -26.04
N PRO A 1079 -17.13 -23.12 -25.76
CA PRO A 1079 -17.29 -22.62 -24.40
C PRO A 1079 -18.27 -23.47 -23.58
N ASP A 1080 -17.99 -23.65 -22.28
CA ASP A 1080 -18.91 -24.31 -21.35
C ASP A 1080 -19.96 -23.31 -20.81
N LYS A 1081 -19.58 -22.04 -20.65
CA LYS A 1081 -20.45 -20.90 -20.30
C LYS A 1081 -20.90 -20.12 -21.52
N THR A 1082 -22.01 -19.38 -21.42
CA THR A 1082 -22.45 -18.51 -22.53
C THR A 1082 -21.49 -17.34 -22.69
N VAL A 1083 -21.09 -17.01 -23.92
CA VAL A 1083 -20.25 -15.83 -24.21
C VAL A 1083 -21.01 -14.88 -25.11
N VAL A 1084 -21.23 -13.65 -24.64
CA VAL A 1084 -21.97 -12.60 -25.37
C VAL A 1084 -20.99 -11.53 -25.84
N PHE A 1085 -21.01 -11.24 -27.12
CA PHE A 1085 -20.21 -10.22 -27.79
C PHE A 1085 -21.10 -9.01 -28.07
N VAL A 1086 -20.71 -7.85 -27.54
CA VAL A 1086 -21.51 -6.62 -27.63
C VAL A 1086 -20.71 -5.48 -28.22
N ALA A 1087 -21.01 -5.12 -29.47
CA ALA A 1087 -20.56 -3.86 -30.05
C ALA A 1087 -21.62 -2.79 -29.75
N TRP A 1088 -21.32 -1.79 -28.92
CA TRP A 1088 -22.31 -0.81 -28.46
C TRP A 1088 -22.01 0.62 -28.92
N ALA A 1089 -22.97 1.54 -28.78
CA ALA A 1089 -22.79 2.94 -29.16
C ALA A 1089 -23.08 3.90 -28.01
N GLY A 1090 -22.32 4.99 -27.93
CA GLY A 1090 -22.42 6.05 -26.94
C GLY A 1090 -21.12 6.30 -26.16
N GLY A 1091 -20.08 5.49 -26.40
CA GLY A 1091 -18.82 5.61 -25.65
C GLY A 1091 -18.12 6.93 -25.90
N GLU A 1092 -18.17 7.47 -27.12
CA GLU A 1092 -17.61 8.79 -27.47
C GLU A 1092 -18.35 9.95 -26.79
N ARG A 1093 -19.55 9.67 -26.27
CA ARG A 1093 -20.38 10.62 -25.51
C ARG A 1093 -20.22 10.46 -24.00
N MET A 1094 -19.14 9.81 -23.56
CA MET A 1094 -18.85 9.50 -22.16
C MET A 1094 -19.95 8.69 -21.47
N GLU A 1095 -20.73 7.93 -22.23
CA GLU A 1095 -21.66 6.94 -21.68
C GLU A 1095 -20.86 5.68 -21.31
N GLY A 1096 -21.33 4.93 -20.32
CA GLY A 1096 -20.75 3.63 -19.95
C GLY A 1096 -21.56 2.49 -20.55
N PHE A 1097 -20.90 1.37 -20.84
CA PHE A 1097 -21.59 0.15 -21.25
C PHE A 1097 -22.66 -0.24 -20.21
N SER A 1098 -23.88 -0.46 -20.69
CA SER A 1098 -25.01 -0.85 -19.83
C SER A 1098 -25.27 -2.35 -19.94
N VAL A 1099 -24.78 -3.08 -18.94
CA VAL A 1099 -25.03 -4.53 -18.81
C VAL A 1099 -26.54 -4.77 -18.69
N VAL A 1100 -27.26 -3.92 -17.96
CA VAL A 1100 -28.71 -4.03 -17.81
C VAL A 1100 -29.42 -3.97 -19.16
N ASN A 1101 -29.05 -3.02 -20.03
CA ASN A 1101 -29.64 -2.90 -21.36
C ASN A 1101 -29.31 -4.13 -22.21
N ALA A 1102 -28.04 -4.52 -22.29
CA ALA A 1102 -27.61 -5.68 -23.09
C ALA A 1102 -28.32 -6.97 -22.64
N MET A 1103 -28.40 -7.21 -21.33
CA MET A 1103 -29.05 -8.39 -20.77
C MET A 1103 -30.59 -8.31 -20.82
N SER A 1104 -31.17 -7.16 -21.17
CA SER A 1104 -32.61 -7.00 -21.41
C SER A 1104 -32.98 -7.06 -22.90
N ALA A 1105 -31.99 -7.17 -23.80
CA ALA A 1105 -32.22 -7.16 -25.25
C ALA A 1105 -33.02 -8.37 -25.73
N LYS A 1106 -32.79 -9.53 -25.09
CA LYS A 1106 -33.39 -10.81 -25.44
C LYS A 1106 -34.08 -11.43 -24.22
N THR A 1107 -35.23 -12.05 -24.44
CA THR A 1107 -35.88 -12.86 -23.41
C THR A 1107 -34.96 -14.01 -23.00
N GLY A 1108 -34.72 -14.18 -21.70
CA GLY A 1108 -33.83 -15.21 -21.15
C GLY A 1108 -32.47 -14.68 -20.71
N PHE A 1109 -31.90 -13.68 -21.40
CA PHE A 1109 -30.65 -13.04 -20.99
C PHE A 1109 -30.75 -12.42 -19.58
N ASN A 1110 -31.89 -11.83 -19.26
CA ASN A 1110 -32.12 -11.24 -17.95
C ASN A 1110 -32.11 -12.25 -16.80
N LEU A 1111 -32.22 -13.55 -17.08
CA LEU A 1111 -32.13 -14.63 -16.10
C LEU A 1111 -30.69 -15.12 -15.89
N LEU A 1112 -29.77 -14.77 -16.80
CA LEU A 1112 -28.37 -15.21 -16.72
C LEU A 1112 -27.59 -14.39 -15.69
N ASN A 1113 -26.68 -15.09 -15.02
CA ASN A 1113 -25.72 -14.52 -14.09
C ASN A 1113 -24.49 -14.00 -14.84
N VAL A 1114 -24.22 -12.69 -14.74
CA VAL A 1114 -23.10 -12.07 -15.47
C VAL A 1114 -21.82 -12.24 -14.65
N GLU A 1115 -20.97 -13.17 -15.06
CA GLU A 1115 -19.75 -13.49 -14.33
C GLU A 1115 -18.65 -12.45 -14.57
N ALA A 1116 -18.44 -12.08 -15.84
CA ALA A 1116 -17.38 -11.17 -16.24
C ALA A 1116 -17.78 -10.26 -17.40
N VAL A 1117 -17.25 -9.03 -17.41
CA VAL A 1117 -17.39 -8.04 -18.49
C VAL A 1117 -16.00 -7.55 -18.87
N ILE A 1118 -15.59 -7.79 -20.11
CA ILE A 1118 -14.30 -7.35 -20.65
C ILE A 1118 -14.55 -6.29 -21.70
N GLU A 1119 -14.19 -5.05 -21.38
CA GLU A 1119 -14.26 -3.92 -22.31
C GLU A 1119 -12.91 -3.75 -23.03
N LEU A 1120 -12.95 -3.73 -24.36
CA LEU A 1120 -11.79 -3.50 -25.23
C LEU A 1120 -11.85 -2.09 -25.81
N THR A 1121 -10.83 -1.28 -25.53
CA THR A 1121 -10.73 0.13 -25.98
C THR A 1121 -9.28 0.49 -26.26
N GLY A 1122 -8.96 1.09 -27.41
CA GLY A 1122 -7.57 1.47 -27.73
C GLY A 1122 -6.58 0.31 -27.75
N VAL A 1123 -6.99 -0.82 -28.36
CA VAL A 1123 -6.20 -2.06 -28.39
C VAL A 1123 -5.31 -2.18 -29.63
N GLY A 1124 -5.36 -1.18 -30.51
CA GLY A 1124 -4.68 -1.12 -31.80
C GLY A 1124 -3.28 -0.50 -31.76
N GLY A 1125 -2.97 0.33 -30.76
CA GLY A 1125 -1.70 1.05 -30.65
C GLY A 1125 -1.62 1.91 -29.39
N GLY A 1126 -0.43 2.46 -29.12
CA GLY A 1126 -0.15 3.33 -27.96
C GLY A 1126 1.37 3.46 -27.73
N SER A 1127 1.85 4.48 -27.05
CA SER A 1127 3.31 4.69 -26.90
C SER A 1127 4.03 3.68 -25.98
N GLY A 1128 3.29 2.94 -25.16
CA GLY A 1128 3.82 1.96 -24.23
C GLY A 1128 3.96 0.55 -24.82
N GLU A 1129 4.74 -0.29 -24.12
CA GLU A 1129 5.04 -1.69 -24.48
C GLU A 1129 4.29 -2.70 -23.60
N ALA A 1130 3.28 -2.24 -22.84
CA ALA A 1130 2.48 -3.09 -21.96
C ALA A 1130 0.98 -2.94 -22.22
N ILE A 1131 0.25 -4.04 -22.10
CA ILE A 1131 -1.22 -4.03 -22.03
C ILE A 1131 -1.60 -3.28 -20.75
N ALA A 1132 -2.37 -2.22 -20.91
CA ALA A 1132 -2.88 -1.41 -19.83
C ALA A 1132 -4.23 -1.95 -19.36
N LEU A 1133 -4.32 -2.23 -18.07
CA LEU A 1133 -5.56 -2.56 -17.40
C LEU A 1133 -6.11 -1.31 -16.72
N GLY A 1134 -7.28 -0.86 -17.17
CA GLY A 1134 -7.91 0.36 -16.67
C GLY A 1134 -8.31 0.24 -15.20
N LYS A 1135 -8.41 1.40 -14.54
CA LYS A 1135 -8.77 1.50 -13.12
C LYS A 1135 -10.12 0.85 -12.86
N GLY A 1136 -10.18 -0.01 -11.85
CA GLY A 1136 -11.38 -0.77 -11.51
C GLY A 1136 -11.44 -2.17 -12.11
N THR A 1137 -10.41 -2.59 -12.86
CA THR A 1137 -10.25 -3.98 -13.29
C THR A 1137 -10.16 -4.92 -12.07
N SER A 1138 -10.93 -6.00 -12.08
CA SER A 1138 -10.95 -7.05 -11.06
C SER A 1138 -9.57 -7.67 -10.89
N PHE A 1139 -9.18 -8.01 -9.65
CA PHE A 1139 -7.89 -8.66 -9.39
C PHE A 1139 -7.81 -10.06 -10.01
N ARG A 1140 -8.91 -10.83 -10.00
CA ARG A 1140 -9.00 -12.13 -10.66
C ARG A 1140 -8.78 -11.99 -12.17
N LEU A 1141 -9.38 -10.99 -12.81
CA LEU A 1141 -9.14 -10.74 -14.24
C LEU A 1141 -7.72 -10.20 -14.49
N THR A 1142 -7.19 -9.33 -13.63
CA THR A 1142 -5.78 -8.89 -13.69
C THR A 1142 -4.82 -10.07 -13.67
N ASN A 1143 -4.96 -11.00 -12.72
CA ASN A 1143 -4.08 -12.18 -12.68
C ASN A 1143 -4.26 -13.09 -13.89
N LEU A 1144 -5.49 -13.22 -14.41
CA LEU A 1144 -5.72 -14.03 -15.61
C LEU A 1144 -4.97 -13.44 -16.80
N ILE A 1145 -5.14 -12.14 -17.00
CA ILE A 1145 -4.57 -11.39 -18.11
C ILE A 1145 -3.05 -11.34 -17.96
N GLU A 1146 -2.50 -11.09 -16.77
CA GLU A 1146 -1.07 -11.18 -16.48
C GLU A 1146 -0.52 -12.59 -16.78
N SER A 1147 -1.20 -13.64 -16.30
CA SER A 1147 -0.76 -15.03 -16.52
C SER A 1147 -0.83 -15.45 -17.99
N ALA A 1148 -1.83 -14.95 -18.72
CA ALA A 1148 -1.97 -15.17 -20.16
C ALA A 1148 -0.88 -14.38 -20.92
N ALA A 1149 -0.68 -13.11 -20.57
CA ALA A 1149 0.30 -12.23 -21.18
C ALA A 1149 1.75 -12.73 -20.97
N ASP A 1150 2.08 -13.21 -19.76
CA ASP A 1150 3.38 -13.82 -19.46
C ASP A 1150 3.67 -15.02 -20.37
N ARG A 1151 2.64 -15.82 -20.70
CA ARG A 1151 2.78 -16.96 -21.64
C ARG A 1151 2.91 -16.52 -23.09
N MET A 1152 2.36 -15.36 -23.43
CA MET A 1152 2.50 -14.72 -24.74
C MET A 1152 3.75 -13.83 -24.84
N GLY A 1153 4.47 -13.60 -23.74
CA GLY A 1153 5.67 -12.75 -23.70
C GLY A 1153 5.36 -11.25 -23.73
N VAL A 1154 4.19 -10.85 -23.25
CA VAL A 1154 3.68 -9.47 -23.27
C VAL A 1154 3.65 -8.92 -21.84
N ALA A 1155 4.10 -7.68 -21.66
CA ALA A 1155 4.03 -7.03 -20.36
C ALA A 1155 2.60 -6.53 -20.08
N VAL A 1156 2.19 -6.51 -18.81
CA VAL A 1156 0.93 -5.93 -18.35
C VAL A 1156 1.23 -4.84 -17.33
N THR A 1157 0.44 -3.77 -17.36
CA THR A 1157 0.48 -2.68 -16.40
C THR A 1157 -0.92 -2.30 -15.96
N THR A 1158 -1.12 -2.10 -14.67
CA THR A 1158 -2.37 -1.52 -14.13
C THR A 1158 -2.29 0.01 -14.00
N ARG A 1159 -1.24 0.60 -14.59
CA ARG A 1159 -0.92 2.02 -14.54
C ARG A 1159 -0.74 2.60 -15.95
N GLY A 1160 -1.41 2.03 -16.94
CA GLY A 1160 -1.32 2.56 -18.30
C GLY A 1160 -2.37 3.63 -18.55
N ARG A 1161 -2.14 4.45 -19.57
CA ARG A 1161 -3.12 5.41 -20.09
C ARG A 1161 -3.96 4.76 -21.20
N ASP A 1162 -5.27 4.64 -20.97
CA ASP A 1162 -6.27 4.20 -21.95
C ASP A 1162 -6.86 5.39 -22.74
N PRO A 1163 -7.59 5.21 -23.85
CA PRO A 1163 -8.04 6.33 -24.70
C PRO A 1163 -8.88 7.39 -23.98
N HIS A 1164 -9.51 7.00 -22.88
CA HIS A 1164 -10.37 7.83 -22.05
C HIS A 1164 -9.74 8.19 -20.71
N PHE A 1165 -8.41 8.08 -20.63
CA PHE A 1165 -7.64 8.44 -19.45
C PHE A 1165 -7.97 9.86 -18.95
N GLY A 1166 -8.30 9.98 -17.66
CA GLY A 1166 -8.66 11.25 -17.04
C GLY A 1166 -10.11 11.70 -17.25
N LEU A 1167 -10.93 10.96 -17.99
CA LEU A 1167 -12.37 11.22 -18.12
C LEU A 1167 -13.17 10.64 -16.91
N PRO A 1168 -14.35 11.19 -16.59
CA PRO A 1168 -15.20 10.67 -15.51
C PRO A 1168 -15.47 9.16 -15.67
N THR A 1169 -15.33 8.39 -14.58
CA THR A 1169 -15.44 6.92 -14.59
C THR A 1169 -16.76 6.42 -15.19
N ARG A 1170 -16.67 5.40 -16.07
CA ARG A 1170 -17.78 4.87 -16.86
C ARG A 1170 -18.24 3.51 -16.34
N PHE A 1171 -19.37 3.45 -15.63
CA PHE A 1171 -20.06 2.19 -15.38
C PHE A 1171 -21.57 2.36 -15.29
N GLY A 1172 -22.28 1.51 -16.03
CA GLY A 1172 -23.73 1.29 -15.97
C GLY A 1172 -24.05 -0.17 -15.63
N PHE A 1173 -23.54 -0.69 -14.51
CA PHE A 1173 -23.89 -2.05 -14.05
C PHE A 1173 -25.31 -2.17 -13.48
N GLY A 1174 -25.95 -1.04 -13.13
CA GLY A 1174 -27.20 -1.07 -12.38
C GLY A 1174 -27.01 -1.83 -11.06
N ASP A 1175 -27.94 -2.74 -10.75
CA ASP A 1175 -27.89 -3.61 -9.56
C ASP A 1175 -27.14 -4.95 -9.81
N ARG A 1176 -26.51 -5.15 -10.98
CA ARG A 1176 -25.79 -6.39 -11.31
C ARG A 1176 -24.32 -6.31 -10.92
N GLU A 1177 -23.79 -7.39 -10.36
CA GLU A 1177 -22.37 -7.50 -10.00
C GLU A 1177 -21.66 -8.43 -10.98
N ALA A 1178 -20.57 -7.98 -11.58
CA ALA A 1178 -19.73 -8.79 -12.46
C ALA A 1178 -18.26 -8.39 -12.27
N LEU A 1179 -17.34 -9.34 -12.45
CA LEU A 1179 -15.93 -9.01 -12.61
C LEU A 1179 -15.79 -8.14 -13.85
N SER A 1180 -14.99 -7.08 -13.80
CA SER A 1180 -14.78 -6.23 -14.98
C SER A 1180 -13.31 -6.05 -15.31
N ALA A 1181 -12.99 -5.94 -16.59
CA ALA A 1181 -11.67 -5.58 -17.06
C ALA A 1181 -11.77 -4.56 -18.19
N PHE A 1182 -10.89 -3.56 -18.13
CA PHE A 1182 -10.72 -2.56 -19.17
C PHE A 1182 -9.37 -2.80 -19.78
N VAL A 1183 -9.33 -3.17 -21.05
CA VAL A 1183 -8.10 -3.58 -21.71
C VAL A 1183 -7.79 -2.61 -22.84
N SER A 1184 -6.62 -1.97 -22.74
CA SER A 1184 -6.04 -1.09 -23.76
C SER A 1184 -4.54 -1.34 -23.88
N TRP A 1185 -3.86 -0.63 -24.78
CA TRP A 1185 -2.41 -0.44 -24.67
C TRP A 1185 -2.09 0.79 -23.84
N ASP A 1186 -0.96 0.78 -23.13
CA ASP A 1186 -0.47 1.98 -22.45
C ASP A 1186 -0.14 3.08 -23.47
N GLY A 1187 -0.68 4.28 -23.25
CA GLY A 1187 -0.50 5.42 -24.15
C GLY A 1187 -1.42 5.39 -25.37
N SER A 1188 -2.52 4.63 -25.33
CA SER A 1188 -3.50 4.60 -26.42
C SER A 1188 -4.32 5.90 -26.53
N ASP A 1189 -4.19 6.82 -25.56
CA ASP A 1189 -4.81 8.15 -25.54
C ASP A 1189 -4.15 9.20 -26.41
N GLU A 1190 -2.97 8.94 -26.97
CA GLU A 1190 -2.15 9.99 -27.60
C GLU A 1190 -2.76 10.58 -28.88
N VAL A 1191 -3.33 9.72 -29.72
CA VAL A 1191 -4.02 10.12 -30.96
C VAL A 1191 -5.53 10.11 -30.81
N ALA A 1192 -6.05 9.58 -29.70
CA ALA A 1192 -7.47 9.49 -29.41
C ALA A 1192 -8.15 10.85 -29.58
N HIS A 1193 -9.32 10.82 -30.21
CA HIS A 1193 -10.14 11.99 -30.51
C HIS A 1193 -9.53 13.02 -31.48
N ARG A 1194 -8.56 12.61 -32.30
CA ARG A 1194 -7.96 13.45 -33.34
C ARG A 1194 -8.15 12.83 -34.73
N PRO A 1195 -8.09 13.62 -35.82
CA PRO A 1195 -8.13 13.06 -37.18
C PRO A 1195 -6.99 12.08 -37.47
N GLU A 1196 -5.86 12.21 -36.76
CA GLU A 1196 -4.71 11.31 -36.83
C GLU A 1196 -4.98 9.93 -36.23
N ASP A 1197 -6.13 9.68 -35.59
CA ASP A 1197 -6.53 8.32 -35.19
C ASP A 1197 -6.99 7.49 -36.40
N ASP A 1198 -6.03 7.18 -37.26
CA ASP A 1198 -6.15 6.47 -38.52
C ASP A 1198 -5.35 5.15 -38.54
N LEU A 1199 -5.34 4.49 -39.69
CA LEU A 1199 -4.68 3.19 -39.86
C LEU A 1199 -3.15 3.25 -39.71
N ASP A 1200 -2.52 4.41 -39.92
CA ASP A 1200 -1.06 4.55 -39.90
C ASP A 1200 -0.51 4.56 -38.46
N HIS A 1201 -1.38 4.82 -37.48
CA HIS A 1201 -1.06 4.82 -36.05
C HIS A 1201 -1.36 3.49 -35.35
N LEU A 1202 -1.83 2.48 -36.10
CA LEU A 1202 -2.00 1.13 -35.60
C LEU A 1202 -0.70 0.34 -35.67
N GLU A 1203 -0.49 -0.51 -34.67
CA GLU A 1203 0.68 -1.37 -34.57
C GLU A 1203 0.23 -2.85 -34.66
N PRO A 1204 0.40 -3.52 -35.82
CA PRO A 1204 -0.07 -4.89 -36.01
C PRO A 1204 0.48 -5.87 -34.97
N GLY A 1205 1.73 -5.71 -34.54
CA GLY A 1205 2.33 -6.54 -33.50
C GLY A 1205 1.64 -6.41 -32.14
N LYS A 1206 1.14 -5.22 -31.81
CA LYS A 1206 0.38 -4.95 -30.57
C LYS A 1206 -1.02 -5.54 -30.63
N ILE A 1207 -1.68 -5.43 -31.79
CA ILE A 1207 -2.98 -6.07 -32.04
C ILE A 1207 -2.86 -7.59 -31.91
N GLU A 1208 -1.85 -8.18 -32.54
CA GLU A 1208 -1.62 -9.64 -32.48
C GLU A 1208 -1.33 -10.09 -31.05
N ALA A 1209 -0.42 -9.40 -30.34
CA ALA A 1209 -0.04 -9.72 -28.98
C ALA A 1209 -1.24 -9.67 -28.01
N LEU A 1210 -2.04 -8.61 -28.07
CA LEU A 1210 -3.24 -8.44 -27.24
C LEU A 1210 -4.33 -9.44 -27.64
N GLY A 1211 -4.61 -9.60 -28.93
CA GLY A 1211 -5.62 -10.53 -29.45
C GLY A 1211 -5.36 -11.97 -29.02
N LYS A 1212 -4.12 -12.45 -29.14
CA LYS A 1212 -3.72 -13.79 -28.65
C LYS A 1212 -3.87 -13.90 -27.13
N THR A 1213 -3.46 -12.88 -26.39
CA THR A 1213 -3.59 -12.84 -24.93
C THR A 1213 -5.06 -12.93 -24.52
N MET A 1214 -5.94 -12.13 -25.12
CA MET A 1214 -7.36 -12.09 -24.80
C MET A 1214 -8.11 -13.33 -25.28
N SER A 1215 -7.71 -13.94 -26.40
CA SER A 1215 -8.24 -15.23 -26.84
C SER A 1215 -7.98 -16.32 -25.80
N LEU A 1216 -6.76 -16.33 -25.24
CA LEU A 1216 -6.40 -17.26 -24.17
C LEU A 1216 -7.20 -17.00 -22.89
N VAL A 1217 -7.36 -15.73 -22.50
CA VAL A 1217 -8.18 -15.30 -21.34
C VAL A 1217 -9.64 -15.77 -21.51
N LEU A 1218 -10.26 -15.51 -22.65
CA LEU A 1218 -11.65 -15.89 -22.92
C LEU A 1218 -11.86 -17.39 -22.95
N THR A 1219 -10.91 -18.15 -23.51
CA THR A 1219 -11.00 -19.62 -23.53
C THR A 1219 -10.95 -20.19 -22.11
N VAL A 1220 -10.11 -19.64 -21.23
CA VAL A 1220 -10.09 -20.04 -19.82
C VAL A 1220 -11.38 -19.64 -19.12
N LEU A 1221 -11.81 -18.38 -19.21
CA LEU A 1221 -13.01 -17.91 -18.50
C LEU A 1221 -14.25 -18.71 -18.88
N SER A 1222 -14.41 -18.98 -20.17
CA SER A 1222 -15.60 -19.65 -20.70
C SER A 1222 -15.65 -21.15 -20.45
N ARG A 1223 -14.55 -21.79 -20.04
CA ARG A 1223 -14.47 -23.24 -19.82
C ARG A 1223 -14.24 -23.62 -18.36
N GLU A 1224 -13.51 -22.80 -17.62
CA GLU A 1224 -13.22 -23.08 -16.22
C GLU A 1224 -14.39 -22.63 -15.33
N VAL A 1225 -15.25 -23.59 -14.96
CA VAL A 1225 -16.45 -23.36 -14.14
C VAL A 1225 -16.10 -22.80 -12.74
N ASN A 1226 -14.92 -23.12 -12.21
CA ASN A 1226 -14.43 -22.64 -10.91
C ASN A 1226 -13.28 -21.62 -11.03
N TYR A 1227 -13.23 -20.88 -12.14
CA TYR A 1227 -12.30 -19.76 -12.26
C TYR A 1227 -12.45 -18.79 -11.09
#